data_AF-A0A6L3A0R8-F1
#
_entry.id   AF-A0A6L3A0R8-F1
#
_cell.length_a   1.000
_cell.length_b   1.000
_cell.length_c   1.000
_cell.angle_alpha   90.00
_cell.angle_beta   90.00
_cell.angle_gamma   90.00
#
_symmetry.space_group_name_H-M   'P 1'
#
loop_
_entity.id
_entity.type
_entity.pdbx_description
1 polymer ?
#
loop_
_entity_poly.entity_id
_entity_poly.type
_entity_poly.pdbx_seq_one_letter_code
_entity_poly.pdbx_strand_id
1 'polypeptide(L)'
;MILAFVGTAVRAAPAPQISGNDFEIDCDGACQLTFSLDIGSARELSSPVAGPAKGFDPGDLYDYVNAYAALTACGVTGGQDGIGDDERFLGLMFDPAPVAPDSSYGSAVPVGDGCDPDVQDCYLPFFDLDGHDLLNVDLRLLGFNPNAPLPTPLLQSDFSSSERNNIFNINSFFISFDDDGASGWPDVAGNVPVNSTAGSGATYGRTLGRDEVIGVRVTCAGGSCITVTRFPIGNEEWVHQELRGHPDVNEELDDDIDSIDYITQGASNLYFSADHEAHFGLEPGVIYLNAPMIGSSPISMVRPEVHLGLPARVDIDAFQFCWNGGVFVMLFSVDADDPLTSSVDESGGLKPNVVYGSALTGSYVTIYEDDAVLVDNIDAIALDSTDFQPNPSKLYGVTIDGNFVDINKETGEGTLLGNIGYAGDAMAADKDGNIFVMRDRNKLIQVYPESPETPDVTPLTVPDQGIAVRGLAISDDGVFIAALDAGDTDNDFLYRIDPETGTYDFTCEFDGLTDVQGLTLDRCGRLYGLDGNMGTFRFYGVNLDKCITEVIGDCNVNNRSIEFDTNDNFLGARFNLWDVDLMGECCTDSDRGDIGYEIKGIAAVASDCAGKIRATYQAGHTIEVKLVRFAPSTAYELLLEDASGTVMDFVSVTTGPKGKAGVSFTSFDCADGPHYVEIERCRISSKVKKPCT
;
A
#
# COMPACT_ATOMS: atom_id res chain seq x y z
N MET A 1 2.49 56.87 47.10
CA MET A 1 1.71 56.23 46.03
C MET A 1 2.50 55.01 45.61
N ILE A 2 2.11 53.84 46.13
CA ILE A 2 2.77 52.55 45.85
C ILE A 2 1.94 51.92 44.73
N LEU A 3 2.54 51.74 43.55
CA LEU A 3 1.91 51.03 42.43
C LEU A 3 2.38 49.57 42.49
N ALA A 4 1.45 48.67 42.80
CA ALA A 4 1.66 47.23 42.75
C ALA A 4 1.44 46.74 41.31
N PHE A 5 2.42 46.06 40.74
CA PHE A 5 2.25 45.25 39.52
C PHE A 5 1.73 43.87 39.94
N VAL A 6 0.53 43.53 39.49
CA VAL A 6 0.00 42.17 39.55
C VAL A 6 0.39 41.50 38.23
N GLY A 7 1.36 40.58 38.28
CA GLY A 7 1.70 39.73 37.15
C GLY A 7 0.72 38.56 37.06
N THR A 8 -0.14 38.57 36.05
CA THR A 8 -0.85 37.36 35.60
C THR A 8 0.10 36.51 34.77
N ALA A 9 0.53 35.38 35.33
CA ALA A 9 1.21 34.34 34.57
C ALA A 9 0.21 33.73 33.57
N VAL A 10 0.40 34.01 32.29
CA VAL A 10 -0.26 33.26 31.22
C VAL A 10 0.48 31.93 31.14
N ARG A 11 -0.16 30.86 31.63
CA ARG A 11 0.26 29.49 31.31
C ARG A 11 0.07 29.34 29.81
N ALA A 12 1.16 29.13 29.08
CA ALA A 12 1.08 28.60 27.73
C ALA A 12 0.26 27.30 27.78
N ALA A 13 -0.76 27.19 26.92
CA ALA A 13 -1.41 25.92 26.70
C ALA A 13 -0.35 24.93 26.18
N PRO A 14 -0.36 23.66 26.60
CA PRO A 14 0.42 22.65 25.92
C PRO A 14 0.01 22.64 24.44
N ALA A 15 0.99 22.44 23.55
CA ALA A 15 0.74 22.22 22.13
C ALA A 15 -0.30 21.08 21.98
N PRO A 16 -1.20 21.16 20.99
CA PRO A 16 -2.12 20.06 20.71
C PRO A 16 -1.28 18.80 20.44
N GLN A 17 -1.52 17.73 21.19
CA GLN A 17 -1.08 16.41 20.76
C GLN A 17 -1.93 16.04 19.56
N ILE A 18 -1.30 15.92 18.40
CA ILE A 18 -1.89 15.24 17.25
C ILE A 18 -1.96 13.76 17.67
N SER A 19 -3.16 13.25 17.88
CA SER A 19 -3.43 11.85 18.19
C SER A 19 -4.36 11.31 17.11
N GLY A 20 -3.84 11.17 15.89
CA GLY A 20 -4.43 10.29 14.88
C GLY A 20 -3.79 8.92 15.06
N ASN A 21 -4.61 7.87 15.18
CA ASN A 21 -4.14 6.47 15.23
C ASN A 21 -3.96 5.93 13.80
N ASP A 22 -3.36 6.74 12.95
CA ASP A 22 -3.31 6.55 11.51
C ASP A 22 -1.85 6.27 11.17
N PHE A 23 -1.60 5.04 10.70
CA PHE A 23 -0.29 4.55 10.27
C PHE A 23 0.89 5.00 11.14
N GLU A 24 0.87 4.63 12.42
CA GLU A 24 2.10 4.66 13.20
C GLU A 24 2.97 3.53 12.66
N ILE A 25 3.99 3.88 11.85
CA ILE A 25 5.18 3.05 11.76
C ILE A 25 5.68 2.97 13.20
N ASP A 26 5.30 1.90 13.91
CA ASP A 26 5.59 1.70 15.33
C ASP A 26 7.07 1.35 15.46
N CYS A 27 7.89 2.38 15.25
CA CYS A 27 9.28 2.41 15.58
C CYS A 27 9.32 2.45 17.11
N ASP A 28 9.44 1.27 17.74
CA ASP A 28 9.58 1.03 19.18
C ASP A 28 10.89 1.66 19.78
N GLY A 29 11.36 2.78 19.21
CA GLY A 29 12.64 3.45 19.42
C GLY A 29 13.83 2.75 18.75
N ALA A 30 13.58 1.69 17.98
CA ALA A 30 14.62 0.90 17.33
C ALA A 30 14.72 1.11 15.82
N CYS A 31 13.69 1.64 15.17
CA CYS A 31 13.68 1.80 13.73
C CYS A 31 13.72 3.28 13.32
N GLN A 32 14.29 3.53 12.16
CA GLN A 32 14.51 4.85 11.58
C GLN A 32 14.18 4.77 10.09
N LEU A 33 13.29 5.66 9.63
CA LEU A 33 13.02 5.86 8.22
C LEU A 33 13.93 7.00 7.74
N THR A 34 14.66 6.78 6.66
CA THR A 34 15.56 7.76 6.05
C THR A 34 15.10 8.10 4.66
N PHE A 35 15.33 9.34 4.23
CA PHE A 35 14.93 9.79 2.89
C PHE A 35 15.92 10.80 2.30
N SER A 36 15.91 10.94 0.97
CA SER A 36 16.48 12.05 0.19
C SER A 36 15.39 12.73 -0.64
N LEU A 37 15.70 13.86 -1.28
CA LEU A 37 14.77 14.64 -2.11
C LEU A 37 15.41 14.92 -3.47
N ASP A 38 14.59 15.03 -4.52
CA ASP A 38 15.03 15.36 -5.88
C ASP A 38 15.68 16.72 -5.92
N ILE A 39 16.79 16.83 -6.68
CA ILE A 39 17.19 18.17 -7.07
C ILE A 39 16.03 18.77 -7.90
N GLY A 40 15.60 19.98 -7.59
CA GLY A 40 14.52 20.63 -8.37
C GLY A 40 13.24 20.82 -7.59
N SER A 41 13.14 20.19 -6.41
CA SER A 41 12.08 20.43 -5.45
C SER A 41 11.84 21.94 -5.26
N ALA A 42 10.59 22.34 -5.17
CA ALA A 42 10.22 23.75 -5.16
C ALA A 42 10.75 24.57 -3.97
N ARG A 43 11.16 23.87 -2.91
CA ARG A 43 11.87 24.44 -1.75
C ARG A 43 13.38 24.35 -1.85
N GLU A 44 13.90 23.89 -2.97
CA GLU A 44 15.29 23.99 -3.30
C GLU A 44 15.71 25.27 -3.98
N LEU A 45 17.01 25.49 -3.89
CA LEU A 45 17.73 26.62 -4.44
C LEU A 45 17.74 26.65 -5.98
N SER A 46 17.31 25.56 -6.63
CA SER A 46 17.10 25.37 -8.06
C SER A 46 15.80 26.02 -8.55
N SER A 47 14.79 26.19 -7.69
CA SER A 47 13.56 26.90 -8.05
C SER A 47 13.88 28.33 -8.52
N PRO A 48 13.45 28.73 -9.74
CA PRO A 48 13.70 30.08 -10.26
C PRO A 48 12.99 31.17 -9.44
N VAL A 49 12.07 30.77 -8.55
CA VAL A 49 11.34 31.64 -7.63
C VAL A 49 11.92 31.46 -6.23
N ALA A 50 12.81 32.37 -5.82
CA ALA A 50 13.39 32.37 -4.48
C ALA A 50 12.33 32.30 -3.36
N GLY A 51 12.11 31.08 -2.83
CA GLY A 51 11.26 30.78 -1.69
C GLY A 51 11.96 31.02 -0.34
N PRO A 52 11.20 31.13 0.77
CA PRO A 52 11.75 31.32 2.10
C PRO A 52 12.27 30.02 2.77
N ALA A 53 12.14 28.86 2.14
CA ALA A 53 12.66 27.58 2.63
C ALA A 53 13.82 27.14 1.73
N LYS A 54 14.91 26.69 2.36
CA LYS A 54 16.20 26.26 1.77
C LYS A 54 16.73 25.14 2.68
N GLY A 55 15.87 24.15 2.90
CA GLY A 55 15.96 23.27 4.07
C GLY A 55 16.91 22.11 3.90
N PHE A 56 16.97 21.59 2.68
CA PHE A 56 17.54 20.30 2.35
C PHE A 56 18.59 20.42 1.27
N ASP A 57 19.35 19.34 1.19
CA ASP A 57 20.42 19.04 0.28
C ASP A 57 20.05 17.69 -0.36
N PRO A 58 19.60 17.64 -1.62
CA PRO A 58 19.34 16.42 -2.37
C PRO A 58 20.36 15.31 -2.27
N GLY A 59 21.64 15.66 -2.11
CA GLY A 59 22.68 14.66 -1.89
C GLY A 59 22.57 13.97 -0.53
N ASP A 60 21.91 14.59 0.45
CA ASP A 60 21.96 14.15 1.84
C ASP A 60 20.80 13.25 2.24
N LEU A 61 21.10 12.32 3.15
CA LEU A 61 20.08 11.51 3.83
C LEU A 61 19.54 12.22 5.07
N TYR A 62 18.22 12.26 5.22
CA TYR A 62 17.51 12.82 6.37
C TYR A 62 16.79 11.74 7.19
N ASP A 63 16.58 11.99 8.49
CA ASP A 63 15.81 11.12 9.37
C ASP A 63 14.39 11.64 9.51
N TYR A 64 13.42 10.82 9.15
CA TYR A 64 11.98 11.08 9.27
C TYR A 64 11.57 11.63 10.65
N VAL A 65 11.97 10.97 11.74
CA VAL A 65 11.50 11.30 13.10
C VAL A 65 12.19 12.57 13.60
N ASN A 66 13.47 12.72 13.29
CA ASN A 66 14.28 13.83 13.80
C ASN A 66 14.12 15.11 12.98
N ALA A 67 13.75 15.05 11.70
CA ALA A 67 13.50 16.24 10.88
C ALA A 67 12.42 17.15 11.51
N TYR A 68 11.32 16.54 12.00
CA TYR A 68 10.25 17.28 12.70
C TYR A 68 10.72 17.95 14.00
N ALA A 69 11.52 17.24 14.81
CA ALA A 69 12.02 17.73 16.08
C ALA A 69 13.12 18.79 15.91
N ALA A 70 13.97 18.64 14.89
CA ALA A 70 15.05 19.57 14.57
C ALA A 70 14.50 20.95 14.19
N LEU A 71 13.41 21.02 13.43
CA LEU A 71 12.77 22.28 13.03
C LEU A 71 11.97 22.97 14.14
N THR A 72 11.37 22.21 15.07
CA THR A 72 10.50 22.77 16.12
C THR A 72 11.20 23.07 17.44
N ALA A 73 12.19 22.27 17.85
CA ALA A 73 12.87 22.43 19.15
C ALA A 73 14.08 23.38 19.09
N CYS A 74 14.66 23.54 17.90
CA CYS A 74 15.68 24.52 17.60
C CYS A 74 15.09 25.44 16.55
N GLY A 75 15.14 26.76 16.72
CA GLY A 75 14.79 27.67 15.62
C GLY A 75 15.80 27.57 14.48
N VAL A 76 15.88 26.43 13.80
CA VAL A 76 16.79 26.12 12.70
C VAL A 76 16.20 26.78 11.47
N THR A 77 16.59 28.03 11.29
CA THR A 77 16.49 28.72 10.02
C THR A 77 17.45 28.04 9.02
N GLY A 78 16.95 27.08 8.23
CA GLY A 78 17.50 26.60 6.95
C GLY A 78 18.81 25.81 7.00
N GLY A 79 18.84 24.70 6.25
CA GLY A 79 19.98 23.87 5.83
C GLY A 79 20.93 23.38 6.92
N GLN A 80 20.83 22.12 7.30
CA GLN A 80 21.92 21.43 7.97
C GLN A 80 22.15 20.15 7.21
N ASP A 81 23.41 19.72 7.13
CA ASP A 81 23.74 18.43 6.56
C ASP A 81 22.85 17.35 7.18
N GLY A 82 22.37 16.44 6.35
CA GLY A 82 21.58 15.31 6.76
C GLY A 82 22.32 14.40 7.75
N ILE A 83 21.62 13.36 8.21
CA ILE A 83 22.25 12.28 8.98
C ILE A 83 23.30 11.51 8.16
N GLY A 84 23.18 11.54 6.83
CA GLY A 84 24.12 11.00 5.85
C GLY A 84 24.51 12.08 4.86
N ASP A 85 25.53 12.84 5.24
CA ASP A 85 26.15 13.93 4.48
C ASP A 85 26.94 13.38 3.26
N ASP A 86 26.60 13.83 2.06
CA ASP A 86 27.18 13.37 0.78
C ASP A 86 28.68 13.69 0.65
N GLU A 87 29.16 14.80 1.22
CA GLU A 87 30.58 15.13 1.38
C GLU A 87 31.31 13.91 1.98
N ARG A 88 30.67 13.28 2.98
CA ARG A 88 31.28 12.19 3.74
C ARG A 88 31.16 10.86 3.00
N PHE A 89 29.99 10.52 2.48
CA PHE A 89 29.81 9.20 1.87
C PHE A 89 30.39 9.12 0.45
N LEU A 90 30.56 10.26 -0.24
CA LEU A 90 31.37 10.38 -1.45
C LEU A 90 32.87 10.45 -1.13
N GLY A 91 33.24 10.62 0.14
CA GLY A 91 34.63 10.69 0.60
C GLY A 91 35.36 11.93 0.10
N LEU A 92 34.63 13.03 -0.02
CA LEU A 92 35.12 14.30 -0.53
C LEU A 92 35.73 15.15 0.60
N MET A 93 36.32 16.28 0.19
CA MET A 93 36.79 17.34 1.10
C MET A 93 35.97 18.62 0.94
N PHE A 94 34.93 18.54 0.11
CA PHE A 94 33.96 19.56 -0.14
C PHE A 94 32.66 18.87 -0.50
N ASP A 95 31.59 19.40 0.05
CA ASP A 95 30.21 19.11 -0.24
C ASP A 95 29.92 19.46 -1.72
N PRO A 96 29.44 18.51 -2.55
CA PRO A 96 28.86 18.77 -3.86
C PRO A 96 27.77 19.83 -3.81
N ALA A 97 27.29 20.31 -4.95
CA ALA A 97 26.10 21.16 -4.95
C ALA A 97 24.85 20.28 -5.15
N PRO A 98 23.66 20.70 -4.68
CA PRO A 98 23.40 21.81 -3.77
C PRO A 98 24.11 21.66 -2.41
N VAL A 99 24.25 22.74 -1.62
CA VAL A 99 24.86 22.71 -0.27
C VAL A 99 23.91 23.38 0.72
N ALA A 100 23.46 22.66 1.75
CA ALA A 100 22.60 23.20 2.80
C ALA A 100 23.39 23.63 4.07
N PRO A 101 23.29 24.88 4.58
CA PRO A 101 22.57 26.05 4.10
C PRO A 101 23.50 27.02 3.36
N ASP A 102 23.27 27.25 2.07
CA ASP A 102 23.96 28.38 1.44
C ASP A 102 23.31 29.73 1.81
N SER A 103 23.97 30.43 2.75
CA SER A 103 23.64 31.79 3.17
C SER A 103 23.90 32.87 2.12
N SER A 104 24.51 32.54 0.97
CA SER A 104 25.35 33.46 0.20
C SER A 104 25.02 33.63 -1.28
N TYR A 105 23.79 33.32 -1.73
CA TYR A 105 23.33 33.28 -3.15
C TYR A 105 23.43 31.86 -3.70
N GLY A 106 22.27 31.24 -3.89
CA GLY A 106 22.12 29.80 -4.11
C GLY A 106 23.01 29.22 -5.18
N SER A 107 23.49 28.01 -4.93
CA SER A 107 23.75 27.04 -5.98
C SER A 107 22.44 26.79 -6.71
N ALA A 108 22.10 27.68 -7.64
CA ALA A 108 21.19 27.27 -8.70
C ALA A 108 21.93 26.15 -9.41
N VAL A 109 21.45 24.92 -9.26
CA VAL A 109 21.64 23.93 -10.32
C VAL A 109 21.22 24.65 -11.60
N PRO A 110 22.02 24.66 -12.68
CA PRO A 110 21.69 25.39 -13.89
C PRO A 110 20.50 24.69 -14.58
N VAL A 111 19.31 24.94 -14.04
CA VAL A 111 18.01 24.51 -14.55
C VAL A 111 17.87 25.26 -15.89
N GLY A 112 18.08 24.57 -17.03
CA GLY A 112 17.63 25.06 -18.34
C GLY A 112 18.60 25.85 -19.18
N ASP A 113 19.88 25.90 -18.81
CA ASP A 113 20.83 26.73 -19.56
C ASP A 113 21.24 26.13 -20.92
N GLY A 114 20.59 25.04 -21.35
CA GLY A 114 20.88 24.39 -22.63
C GLY A 114 22.28 23.82 -22.67
N CYS A 115 22.73 23.27 -21.53
CA CYS A 115 23.93 22.46 -21.51
C CYS A 115 23.70 21.27 -22.43
N ASP A 116 24.60 21.12 -23.39
CA ASP A 116 24.59 19.99 -24.30
C ASP A 116 24.83 18.73 -23.43
N PRO A 117 23.91 17.75 -23.41
CA PRO A 117 24.07 16.53 -22.62
C PRO A 117 25.35 15.75 -23.02
N ASP A 118 25.81 15.93 -24.26
CA ASP A 118 27.11 15.39 -24.71
C ASP A 118 28.32 16.15 -24.10
N VAL A 119 28.08 17.31 -23.48
CA VAL A 119 29.04 18.12 -22.72
C VAL A 119 28.71 17.97 -21.23
N GLN A 120 28.96 16.76 -20.72
CA GLN A 120 28.91 16.34 -19.31
C GLN A 120 29.40 17.38 -18.29
N ASP A 121 30.24 18.35 -18.68
CA ASP A 121 30.92 19.29 -17.79
C ASP A 121 30.01 20.23 -16.96
N CYS A 122 28.75 20.46 -17.34
CA CYS A 122 27.86 21.38 -16.61
C CYS A 122 27.33 20.82 -15.30
N TYR A 123 27.07 19.51 -15.28
CA TYR A 123 26.39 18.81 -14.18
C TYR A 123 27.36 18.12 -13.22
N LEU A 124 28.63 17.96 -13.60
CA LEU A 124 29.70 17.43 -12.74
C LEU A 124 29.83 18.07 -11.34
N PRO A 125 29.45 19.34 -11.09
CA PRO A 125 29.49 19.90 -9.75
C PRO A 125 28.33 19.48 -8.84
N PHE A 126 27.27 18.89 -9.39
CA PHE A 126 26.04 18.57 -8.68
C PHE A 126 25.97 17.08 -8.34
N PHE A 127 25.38 16.77 -7.19
CA PHE A 127 25.11 15.43 -6.72
C PHE A 127 23.66 15.29 -6.30
N ASP A 128 22.99 14.25 -6.82
CA ASP A 128 21.65 13.83 -6.44
C ASP A 128 21.62 12.35 -6.07
N LEU A 129 20.65 11.96 -5.24
CA LEU A 129 20.57 10.66 -4.58
C LEU A 129 19.25 9.93 -4.87
N ASP A 130 19.15 9.33 -6.05
CA ASP A 130 17.96 8.62 -6.58
C ASP A 130 17.60 7.39 -5.75
N GLY A 131 18.61 6.69 -5.23
CA GLY A 131 18.39 5.43 -4.54
C GLY A 131 19.36 5.22 -3.41
N HIS A 132 18.90 4.68 -2.28
CA HIS A 132 19.77 4.26 -1.20
C HIS A 132 19.25 3.06 -0.41
N ASP A 133 20.20 2.29 0.14
CA ASP A 133 19.91 1.20 1.08
C ASP A 133 21.04 1.08 2.14
N LEU A 134 20.68 1.08 3.42
CA LEU A 134 21.61 0.99 4.54
C LEU A 134 21.70 -0.44 5.09
N LEU A 135 22.76 -1.14 4.72
CA LEU A 135 22.98 -2.52 5.12
C LEU A 135 24.00 -2.72 6.24
N ASN A 136 23.83 -3.82 6.98
CA ASN A 136 24.81 -4.33 7.94
C ASN A 136 25.93 -5.18 7.30
N VAL A 137 25.91 -5.32 5.98
CA VAL A 137 26.82 -6.19 5.22
C VAL A 137 27.56 -5.41 4.14
N ASP A 138 28.86 -5.68 4.04
CA ASP A 138 29.69 -5.27 2.91
C ASP A 138 29.67 -6.40 1.88
N LEU A 139 28.98 -6.21 0.75
CA LEU A 139 28.82 -7.25 -0.27
C LEU A 139 30.18 -7.74 -0.82
N ARG A 140 31.25 -6.95 -0.73
CA ARG A 140 32.61 -7.39 -1.12
C ARG A 140 33.07 -8.59 -0.29
N LEU A 141 32.64 -8.69 0.96
CA LEU A 141 32.97 -9.80 1.85
C LEU A 141 32.25 -11.10 1.47
N LEU A 142 31.17 -11.01 0.69
CA LEU A 142 30.43 -12.14 0.14
C LEU A 142 30.96 -12.61 -1.22
N GLY A 143 32.09 -12.05 -1.67
CA GLY A 143 32.71 -12.40 -2.95
C GLY A 143 32.10 -11.66 -4.14
N PHE A 144 31.36 -10.58 -3.90
CA PHE A 144 30.85 -9.71 -4.95
C PHE A 144 31.99 -9.10 -5.77
N ASN A 145 31.86 -9.09 -7.10
CA ASN A 145 32.84 -8.54 -8.02
C ASN A 145 32.15 -7.59 -9.00
N PRO A 146 32.44 -6.29 -8.99
CA PRO A 146 31.75 -5.33 -9.86
C PRO A 146 31.95 -5.58 -11.36
N ASN A 147 32.89 -6.46 -11.74
CA ASN A 147 33.21 -6.79 -13.13
C ASN A 147 32.71 -8.17 -13.58
N ALA A 148 31.96 -8.89 -12.73
CA ALA A 148 31.39 -10.17 -13.11
C ALA A 148 30.07 -10.43 -12.36
N PRO A 149 29.01 -10.90 -13.05
CA PRO A 149 27.78 -11.30 -12.37
C PRO A 149 28.05 -12.39 -11.33
N LEU A 150 27.17 -12.49 -10.35
CA LEU A 150 27.20 -13.62 -9.43
C LEU A 150 27.04 -14.93 -10.22
N PRO A 151 27.91 -15.93 -10.01
CA PRO A 151 27.80 -17.21 -10.71
C PRO A 151 26.55 -17.99 -10.30
N THR A 152 26.04 -17.75 -9.09
CA THR A 152 24.80 -18.28 -8.53
C THR A 152 24.19 -17.24 -7.58
N PRO A 153 22.87 -17.18 -7.44
CA PRO A 153 22.23 -16.32 -6.45
C PRO A 153 22.77 -16.59 -5.04
N LEU A 154 22.95 -15.53 -4.25
CA LEU A 154 23.27 -15.65 -2.83
C LEU A 154 22.02 -16.09 -2.07
N LEU A 155 22.21 -16.94 -1.08
CA LEU A 155 21.16 -17.42 -0.20
C LEU A 155 21.27 -16.73 1.15
N GLN A 156 20.15 -16.58 1.86
CA GLN A 156 20.13 -16.05 3.23
C GLN A 156 21.04 -16.82 4.19
N SER A 157 21.30 -18.10 3.92
CA SER A 157 22.26 -18.91 4.68
C SER A 157 23.72 -18.49 4.51
N ASP A 158 24.04 -17.74 3.46
CA ASP A 158 25.38 -17.22 3.19
C ASP A 158 25.72 -16.00 4.06
N PHE A 159 24.70 -15.41 4.70
CA PHE A 159 24.80 -14.25 5.57
C PHE A 159 24.74 -14.69 7.04
N SER A 160 25.59 -14.11 7.88
CA SER A 160 25.50 -14.25 9.33
C SER A 160 24.20 -13.62 9.84
N SER A 161 23.78 -13.99 11.05
CA SER A 161 22.55 -13.44 11.63
C SER A 161 22.57 -11.92 11.78
N SER A 162 23.74 -11.31 12.02
CA SER A 162 23.88 -9.83 12.11
C SER A 162 23.87 -9.13 10.75
N GLU A 163 24.34 -9.80 9.70
CA GLU A 163 24.34 -9.28 8.32
C GLU A 163 22.95 -9.33 7.68
N ARG A 164 22.04 -10.13 8.23
CA ARG A 164 20.63 -10.19 7.77
C ARG A 164 19.76 -9.06 8.34
N ASN A 165 20.27 -8.32 9.30
CA ASN A 165 19.57 -7.13 9.79
C ASN A 165 19.56 -6.08 8.67
N ASN A 166 18.44 -5.37 8.52
CA ASN A 166 18.19 -4.41 7.44
C ASN A 166 18.17 -5.04 6.03
N ILE A 167 17.86 -6.34 5.93
CA ILE A 167 17.46 -6.97 4.67
C ILE A 167 16.16 -7.70 4.95
N PHE A 168 15.05 -7.20 4.40
CA PHE A 168 13.70 -7.68 4.71
C PHE A 168 13.15 -8.58 3.60
N ASN A 169 12.03 -9.26 3.85
CA ASN A 169 11.39 -10.06 2.80
C ASN A 169 10.54 -9.16 1.90
N ILE A 170 10.51 -9.44 0.60
CA ILE A 170 9.71 -8.73 -0.42
C ILE A 170 8.17 -8.80 -0.23
N ASN A 171 7.67 -9.34 0.87
CA ASN A 171 6.24 -9.55 1.05
C ASN A 171 5.45 -8.23 0.94
N SER A 172 6.05 -7.13 1.37
CA SER A 172 5.52 -5.79 1.17
C SER A 172 6.65 -4.76 1.04
N PHE A 173 6.40 -3.70 0.28
CA PHE A 173 7.29 -2.56 0.15
C PHE A 173 6.50 -1.29 -0.14
N PHE A 174 7.15 -0.15 0.04
CA PHE A 174 6.65 1.19 -0.24
C PHE A 174 7.25 1.64 -1.58
N ILE A 175 6.49 2.43 -2.32
CA ILE A 175 6.93 3.10 -3.54
C ILE A 175 6.64 4.59 -3.36
N SER A 176 7.60 5.46 -3.68
CA SER A 176 7.36 6.88 -4.00
C SER A 176 7.28 7.06 -5.52
N PHE A 177 6.63 8.14 -5.98
CA PHE A 177 6.52 8.45 -7.40
C PHE A 177 7.01 9.86 -7.73
N ASP A 178 7.70 9.97 -8.86
CA ASP A 178 7.89 11.22 -9.59
C ASP A 178 6.58 11.50 -10.32
N ASP A 179 5.84 12.47 -9.78
CA ASP A 179 4.65 13.02 -10.41
C ASP A 179 4.85 14.41 -11.03
N ASP A 180 6.08 14.95 -10.94
CA ASP A 180 6.50 16.18 -11.62
C ASP A 180 6.73 15.94 -13.14
N GLY A 181 6.98 14.68 -13.49
CA GLY A 181 6.85 14.04 -14.78
C GLY A 181 8.14 13.99 -15.59
N ALA A 182 8.19 13.01 -16.50
CA ALA A 182 9.26 12.72 -17.47
C ALA A 182 9.65 13.85 -18.47
N SER A 183 9.41 15.11 -18.17
CA SER A 183 9.58 16.25 -19.05
C SER A 183 10.62 17.23 -18.53
N GLY A 184 11.74 16.76 -18.00
CA GLY A 184 13.04 17.45 -17.96
C GLY A 184 13.08 18.80 -17.26
N TRP A 185 13.79 18.89 -16.15
CA TRP A 185 14.74 19.98 -15.90
C TRP A 185 14.72 21.11 -16.95
N PRO A 186 14.37 22.35 -16.58
CA PRO A 186 13.26 23.07 -17.17
C PRO A 186 13.20 23.11 -18.72
N ASP A 187 11.99 23.30 -19.25
CA ASP A 187 11.74 23.80 -20.61
C ASP A 187 12.71 24.96 -20.89
N VAL A 188 13.23 25.07 -22.12
CA VAL A 188 14.13 26.13 -22.63
C VAL A 188 13.65 27.57 -22.36
N ALA A 189 12.44 27.73 -21.82
CA ALA A 189 11.90 28.96 -21.24
C ALA A 189 12.31 29.24 -19.77
N GLY A 190 13.02 28.34 -19.09
CA GLY A 190 13.42 28.45 -17.68
C GLY A 190 12.33 28.09 -16.66
N ASN A 191 11.40 27.20 -17.02
CA ASN A 191 10.36 26.68 -16.12
C ASN A 191 10.59 25.17 -15.90
N VAL A 192 10.82 24.73 -14.65
CA VAL A 192 10.83 23.31 -14.26
C VAL A 192 9.50 22.71 -14.72
N PRO A 193 9.44 21.58 -15.46
CA PRO A 193 8.22 21.27 -16.21
C PRO A 193 7.22 20.52 -15.38
N VAL A 194 6.52 21.33 -14.62
CA VAL A 194 5.44 21.02 -13.69
C VAL A 194 4.13 20.75 -14.39
N ASN A 195 4.19 19.96 -15.46
CA ASN A 195 3.01 19.55 -16.21
C ASN A 195 3.25 18.16 -16.77
N SER A 196 3.46 17.19 -15.88
CA SER A 196 3.00 15.83 -16.14
C SER A 196 1.47 15.90 -16.27
N THR A 197 0.99 16.13 -17.50
CA THR A 197 -0.44 16.01 -17.80
C THR A 197 -0.80 14.54 -17.86
N ALA A 198 -0.68 13.83 -16.73
CA ALA A 198 -1.34 12.56 -16.51
C ALA A 198 -2.81 12.77 -16.90
N GLY A 199 -3.26 12.09 -17.95
CA GLY A 199 -4.48 12.48 -18.66
C GLY A 199 -5.69 12.56 -17.73
N SER A 200 -6.13 13.76 -17.35
CA SER A 200 -7.41 14.08 -16.69
C SER A 200 -7.96 12.93 -15.82
N GLY A 201 -7.47 12.80 -14.59
CA GLY A 201 -7.88 11.76 -13.64
C GLY A 201 -6.90 10.58 -13.56
N ALA A 202 -5.62 10.82 -13.85
CA ALA A 202 -4.57 9.81 -13.80
C ALA A 202 -3.41 10.16 -12.86
N THR A 203 -3.28 11.40 -12.38
CA THR A 203 -2.26 11.77 -11.40
C THR A 203 -2.53 11.06 -10.09
N TYR A 204 -1.48 10.54 -9.45
CA TYR A 204 -1.48 10.14 -8.05
C TYR A 204 -1.60 11.36 -7.09
N GLY A 205 -2.24 12.45 -7.50
CA GLY A 205 -2.56 13.60 -6.66
C GLY A 205 -3.91 13.47 -5.93
N ARG A 206 -4.10 14.34 -4.93
CA ARG A 206 -5.26 14.44 -4.02
C ARG A 206 -6.64 14.26 -4.67
N THR A 207 -6.83 14.61 -5.94
CA THR A 207 -8.13 14.40 -6.63
C THR A 207 -8.57 12.92 -6.66
N LEU A 208 -7.64 11.97 -6.50
CA LEU A 208 -7.91 10.53 -6.31
C LEU A 208 -7.51 9.97 -4.93
N GLY A 209 -6.91 10.79 -4.04
CA GLY A 209 -6.47 10.39 -2.70
C GLY A 209 -5.37 9.32 -2.70
N ARG A 210 -4.32 9.51 -3.51
CA ARG A 210 -3.23 8.53 -3.70
C ARG A 210 -1.85 9.19 -3.72
N ASP A 211 -1.65 10.22 -2.90
CA ASP A 211 -0.45 11.06 -2.88
C ASP A 211 0.81 10.25 -2.52
N GLU A 212 1.60 10.01 -3.57
CA GLU A 212 3.01 9.60 -3.66
C GLU A 212 3.46 8.29 -3.03
N VAL A 213 3.21 8.06 -1.74
CA VAL A 213 3.67 6.82 -1.12
C VAL A 213 2.56 5.78 -1.17
N ILE A 214 2.73 4.76 -2.00
CA ILE A 214 1.86 3.58 -1.99
C ILE A 214 2.52 2.39 -1.35
N GLY A 215 1.69 1.58 -0.72
CA GLY A 215 2.05 0.26 -0.27
C GLY A 215 1.78 -0.76 -1.35
N VAL A 216 2.76 -1.62 -1.59
CA VAL A 216 2.68 -2.76 -2.48
C VAL A 216 2.87 -4.01 -1.66
N ARG A 217 1.86 -4.89 -1.64
CA ARG A 217 2.02 -6.26 -1.12
C ARG A 217 2.21 -7.22 -2.27
N VAL A 218 3.23 -8.06 -2.17
CA VAL A 218 3.56 -9.05 -3.19
C VAL A 218 3.36 -10.47 -2.66
N THR A 219 2.57 -11.26 -3.37
CA THR A 219 2.51 -12.71 -3.13
C THR A 219 3.41 -13.45 -4.12
N CYS A 220 4.52 -13.98 -3.62
CA CYS A 220 5.46 -14.77 -4.41
C CYS A 220 5.22 -16.28 -4.23
N ALA A 221 5.02 -16.99 -5.34
CA ALA A 221 4.83 -18.43 -5.38
C ALA A 221 5.82 -19.07 -6.36
N GLY A 222 6.73 -19.91 -5.83
CA GLY A 222 7.69 -20.64 -6.65
C GLY A 222 8.75 -19.78 -7.34
N GLY A 223 9.13 -18.65 -6.74
CA GLY A 223 10.15 -17.73 -7.27
C GLY A 223 9.61 -16.71 -8.29
N SER A 224 8.31 -16.70 -8.55
CA SER A 224 7.63 -15.64 -9.30
C SER A 224 6.58 -14.97 -8.43
N CYS A 225 6.49 -13.66 -8.52
CA CYS A 225 5.54 -12.84 -7.80
C CYS A 225 4.32 -12.62 -8.70
N ILE A 226 3.13 -12.97 -8.20
CA ILE A 226 1.93 -13.18 -9.05
C ILE A 226 0.84 -12.16 -8.75
N THR A 227 0.81 -11.61 -7.54
CA THR A 227 -0.28 -10.72 -7.12
C THR A 227 0.29 -9.55 -6.36
N VAL A 228 -0.05 -8.36 -6.86
CA VAL A 228 0.19 -7.08 -6.22
C VAL A 228 -1.14 -6.54 -5.73
N THR A 229 -1.28 -6.38 -4.42
CA THR A 229 -2.31 -5.52 -3.84
C THR A 229 -1.65 -4.17 -3.56
N ARG A 230 -2.28 -3.10 -4.03
CA ARG A 230 -1.85 -1.73 -3.76
C ARG A 230 -2.78 -1.13 -2.73
N PHE A 231 -2.24 -0.36 -1.80
CA PHE A 231 -3.03 0.39 -0.85
C PHE A 231 -2.39 1.77 -0.69
N PRO A 232 -3.20 2.83 -0.53
CA PRO A 232 -2.65 4.12 -0.16
C PRO A 232 -1.92 3.93 1.18
N ILE A 233 -0.74 4.53 1.28
CA ILE A 233 -0.08 4.65 2.57
C ILE A 233 -0.30 6.08 3.02
N GLY A 234 0.28 7.10 2.37
CA GLY A 234 -0.15 8.47 2.66
C GLY A 234 0.67 9.55 1.98
N ASN A 235 0.21 10.78 2.18
CA ASN A 235 0.73 12.04 1.66
C ASN A 235 2.16 12.33 2.14
N GLU A 236 2.98 13.01 1.34
CA GLU A 236 4.31 13.58 1.68
C GLU A 236 4.42 14.14 3.10
N GLU A 237 3.33 14.75 3.56
CA GLU A 237 3.29 15.43 4.85
C GLU A 237 3.59 14.49 6.01
N TRP A 238 3.43 13.19 5.77
CA TRP A 238 3.81 12.12 6.68
C TRP A 238 5.32 12.03 6.73
N VAL A 239 6.01 12.00 5.59
CA VAL A 239 7.48 11.98 5.50
C VAL A 239 8.05 13.23 6.13
N HIS A 240 7.57 14.41 5.72
CA HIS A 240 7.96 15.66 6.35
C HIS A 240 6.98 16.81 6.09
N GLN A 241 6.69 17.63 7.11
CA GLN A 241 5.71 18.73 6.98
C GLN A 241 6.06 19.83 5.96
N GLU A 242 7.32 19.92 5.54
CA GLU A 242 7.72 20.88 4.49
C GLU A 242 7.39 20.32 3.10
N LEU A 243 7.37 19.00 2.94
CA LEU A 243 6.80 18.27 1.80
C LEU A 243 5.26 18.25 2.00
N ARG A 244 4.68 19.45 2.04
CA ARG A 244 3.23 19.66 2.06
C ARG A 244 2.83 20.41 0.81
N GLY A 245 3.70 20.37 -0.21
CA GLY A 245 3.45 20.87 -1.54
C GLY A 245 2.11 20.35 -2.02
N HIS A 246 1.46 21.08 -2.92
CA HIS A 246 0.08 20.76 -3.28
C HIS A 246 0.02 20.56 -4.79
N PRO A 247 -0.03 19.30 -5.29
CA PRO A 247 0.04 19.01 -6.72
C PRO A 247 -1.11 19.67 -7.47
N ASP A 248 -2.30 19.71 -6.87
CA ASP A 248 -3.54 20.10 -7.55
C ASP A 248 -3.59 21.55 -8.07
N VAL A 249 -2.74 22.44 -7.56
CA VAL A 249 -2.80 23.88 -7.91
C VAL A 249 -1.48 24.45 -8.38
N ASN A 250 -0.35 23.87 -7.98
CA ASN A 250 0.99 24.27 -8.39
C ASN A 250 1.92 23.02 -8.27
N GLU A 251 1.92 22.13 -9.26
CA GLU A 251 2.88 20.98 -9.36
C GLU A 251 4.34 21.48 -9.22
N GLU A 252 4.62 22.75 -9.58
CA GLU A 252 5.88 23.47 -9.31
C GLU A 252 6.23 23.71 -7.85
N LEU A 253 5.40 23.24 -6.94
CA LEU A 253 5.55 23.34 -5.51
C LEU A 253 5.65 21.98 -4.78
N ASP A 254 5.58 20.86 -5.50
CA ASP A 254 5.85 19.54 -4.91
C ASP A 254 7.34 19.32 -4.72
N ASP A 255 7.63 18.58 -3.65
CA ASP A 255 8.97 18.25 -3.21
C ASP A 255 8.97 16.72 -3.02
N ASP A 256 9.25 15.97 -4.08
CA ASP A 256 9.19 14.52 -4.12
C ASP A 256 10.37 13.85 -3.40
N ILE A 257 10.18 12.57 -3.11
CA ILE A 257 11.15 11.75 -2.38
C ILE A 257 11.82 10.83 -3.39
N ASP A 258 13.07 11.15 -3.72
CA ASP A 258 13.90 10.29 -4.54
C ASP A 258 14.16 8.95 -3.91
N SER A 259 14.55 8.95 -2.64
CA SER A 259 15.04 7.74 -2.03
C SER A 259 14.55 7.61 -0.62
N ILE A 260 14.20 6.39 -0.23
CA ILE A 260 13.63 6.08 1.08
C ILE A 260 14.11 4.73 1.57
N ASP A 261 14.52 4.62 2.83
CA ASP A 261 14.95 3.35 3.43
C ASP A 261 14.49 3.21 4.88
N TYR A 262 14.20 1.98 5.30
CA TYR A 262 13.79 1.63 6.66
C TYR A 262 14.87 0.84 7.38
N ILE A 263 15.33 1.36 8.52
CA ILE A 263 16.53 0.85 9.20
C ILE A 263 16.21 0.49 10.64
N THR A 264 16.56 -0.71 11.08
CA THR A 264 16.24 -1.25 12.43
C THR A 264 17.37 -1.13 13.48
N GLN A 265 18.53 -0.58 13.09
CA GLN A 265 19.78 -0.30 13.84
C GLN A 265 21.04 -0.94 13.25
N GLY A 266 22.15 -0.22 13.40
CA GLY A 266 23.50 -0.75 13.24
C GLY A 266 23.99 -0.84 11.79
N ALA A 267 23.21 -0.31 10.84
CA ALA A 267 23.65 -0.17 9.46
C ALA A 267 24.76 0.86 9.36
N SER A 268 25.74 0.56 8.51
CA SER A 268 26.90 1.42 8.30
C SER A 268 27.40 1.42 6.87
N ASN A 269 26.91 0.48 6.05
CA ASN A 269 27.27 0.39 4.65
C ASN A 269 26.12 1.00 3.86
N LEU A 270 26.30 2.25 3.46
CA LEU A 270 25.38 2.94 2.59
C LEU A 270 25.67 2.51 1.17
N TYR A 271 24.67 1.92 0.53
CA TYR A 271 24.63 1.71 -0.91
C TYR A 271 23.80 2.82 -1.53
N PHE A 272 24.22 3.35 -2.68
CA PHE A 272 23.50 4.43 -3.35
C PHE A 272 23.68 4.45 -4.88
N SER A 273 22.69 4.96 -5.61
CA SER A 273 22.76 5.41 -7.01
C SER A 273 22.89 6.93 -7.05
N ALA A 274 23.09 7.47 -8.25
CA ALA A 274 23.22 8.90 -8.47
C ALA A 274 22.65 9.20 -9.84
N ASP A 275 21.87 10.28 -9.88
CA ASP A 275 21.05 10.70 -10.99
C ASP A 275 21.89 10.92 -12.24
N HIS A 276 21.33 10.67 -13.42
CA HIS A 276 22.02 10.94 -14.67
C HIS A 276 22.38 12.41 -14.81
N GLU A 277 21.48 13.31 -14.43
CA GLU A 277 21.63 14.76 -14.56
C GLU A 277 22.44 15.35 -13.41
N ALA A 278 22.69 14.63 -12.32
CA ALA A 278 23.46 15.10 -11.18
C ALA A 278 24.38 14.02 -10.56
N HIS A 279 25.14 13.31 -11.39
CA HIS A 279 25.99 12.21 -10.93
C HIS A 279 27.32 12.58 -10.26
N PHE A 280 27.72 13.86 -10.17
CA PHE A 280 29.03 14.31 -9.65
C PHE A 280 30.28 13.57 -10.23
N GLY A 281 30.23 13.15 -11.49
CA GLY A 281 31.31 12.39 -12.13
C GLY A 281 31.34 10.89 -11.82
N LEU A 282 30.33 10.36 -11.12
CA LEU A 282 30.03 8.93 -11.03
C LEU A 282 29.47 8.40 -12.38
N GLU A 283 29.26 7.09 -12.49
CA GLU A 283 28.62 6.47 -13.65
C GLU A 283 27.13 6.26 -13.30
N PRO A 284 26.18 6.94 -13.98
CA PRO A 284 24.74 6.81 -13.69
C PRO A 284 24.25 5.36 -13.69
N GLY A 285 23.29 5.07 -12.81
CA GLY A 285 22.73 3.75 -12.52
C GLY A 285 23.71 2.70 -11.96
N VAL A 286 24.97 3.05 -11.68
CA VAL A 286 25.85 2.18 -10.89
C VAL A 286 25.52 2.36 -9.42
N ILE A 287 25.24 1.25 -8.73
CA ILE A 287 25.11 1.28 -7.26
C ILE A 287 26.50 1.23 -6.64
N TYR A 288 26.82 2.25 -5.85
CA TYR A 288 28.07 2.42 -5.12
C TYR A 288 27.92 2.03 -3.67
N LEU A 289 29.00 1.51 -3.08
CA LEU A 289 29.20 1.49 -1.64
C LEU A 289 29.94 2.76 -1.25
N ASN A 290 29.47 3.42 -0.19
CA ASN A 290 30.09 4.63 0.36
C ASN A 290 31.61 4.52 0.54
N ALA A 291 32.26 5.67 0.43
CA ALA A 291 33.70 5.79 0.59
C ALA A 291 34.10 5.36 2.02
N PRO A 292 35.06 4.44 2.18
CA PRO A 292 35.45 3.95 3.50
C PRO A 292 36.12 5.03 4.36
N MET A 293 36.66 6.08 3.74
CA MET A 293 37.31 7.22 4.40
C MET A 293 37.26 8.48 3.51
N ILE A 294 37.29 9.66 4.14
CA ILE A 294 37.52 10.93 3.44
C ILE A 294 38.81 10.87 2.60
N GLY A 295 38.72 11.34 1.36
CA GLY A 295 39.76 11.31 0.33
C GLY A 295 39.83 10.00 -0.47
N SER A 296 38.84 9.11 -0.34
CA SER A 296 38.70 7.92 -1.18
C SER A 296 37.40 7.99 -1.98
N SER A 297 37.39 7.41 -3.19
CA SER A 297 36.18 7.37 -4.00
C SER A 297 35.21 6.27 -3.53
N PRO A 298 33.91 6.44 -3.78
CA PRO A 298 32.94 5.37 -3.66
C PRO A 298 33.35 4.14 -4.49
N ILE A 299 32.91 2.97 -4.06
CA ILE A 299 33.28 1.71 -4.68
C ILE A 299 32.10 1.21 -5.47
N SER A 300 32.24 1.11 -6.80
CA SER A 300 31.20 0.49 -7.63
C SER A 300 30.94 -0.94 -7.15
N MET A 301 29.68 -1.21 -6.84
CA MET A 301 29.17 -2.50 -6.42
C MET A 301 28.33 -3.11 -7.53
N VAL A 302 27.13 -2.60 -7.78
CA VAL A 302 26.23 -3.14 -8.80
C VAL A 302 26.31 -2.29 -10.06
N ARG A 303 26.72 -2.90 -11.16
CA ARG A 303 26.69 -2.29 -12.49
C ARG A 303 25.54 -2.85 -13.33
N PRO A 304 24.71 -2.00 -13.99
CA PRO A 304 23.56 -2.44 -14.78
C PRO A 304 23.90 -3.52 -15.82
N GLU A 305 24.98 -3.32 -16.57
CA GLU A 305 25.38 -4.22 -17.66
C GLU A 305 26.03 -5.53 -17.22
N VAL A 306 26.44 -5.60 -15.96
CA VAL A 306 27.10 -6.79 -15.40
C VAL A 306 26.09 -7.62 -14.61
N HIS A 307 25.33 -7.00 -13.72
CA HIS A 307 24.54 -7.71 -12.70
C HIS A 307 23.05 -7.75 -13.01
N LEU A 308 22.54 -6.76 -13.72
CA LEU A 308 21.12 -6.66 -14.07
C LEU A 308 20.86 -7.19 -15.48
N GLY A 309 21.87 -7.12 -16.37
CA GLY A 309 21.71 -7.52 -17.76
C GLY A 309 21.12 -6.41 -18.63
N LEU A 310 21.26 -5.17 -18.18
CA LEU A 310 20.81 -3.94 -18.85
C LEU A 310 21.93 -3.37 -19.74
N PRO A 311 21.65 -2.39 -20.61
CA PRO A 311 22.69 -1.55 -21.18
C PRO A 311 23.53 -0.86 -20.08
N ALA A 312 24.73 -0.41 -20.43
CA ALA A 312 25.53 0.42 -19.50
C ALA A 312 24.92 1.82 -19.45
N ARG A 313 24.96 2.46 -18.28
CA ARG A 313 24.36 3.79 -18.01
C ARG A 313 22.83 3.85 -18.14
N VAL A 314 22.16 2.71 -18.02
CA VAL A 314 20.74 2.75 -17.66
C VAL A 314 20.67 3.35 -16.29
N ASP A 315 19.81 4.34 -16.12
CA ASP A 315 19.67 5.00 -14.85
C ASP A 315 18.82 4.17 -13.89
N ILE A 316 19.32 4.03 -12.68
CA ILE A 316 18.65 3.25 -11.64
C ILE A 316 18.16 4.24 -10.62
N ASP A 317 16.90 4.59 -10.81
CA ASP A 317 16.09 5.50 -10.02
C ASP A 317 15.95 4.94 -8.59
N ALA A 318 15.00 4.03 -8.36
CA ALA A 318 14.90 3.32 -7.09
C ALA A 318 15.72 2.02 -7.03
N PHE A 319 16.24 1.66 -5.85
CA PHE A 319 16.57 0.25 -5.54
C PHE A 319 16.46 -0.09 -4.05
N GLN A 320 16.27 -1.40 -3.76
CA GLN A 320 16.36 -1.93 -2.39
C GLN A 320 16.80 -3.40 -2.38
N PHE A 321 17.65 -3.80 -1.43
CA PHE A 321 18.04 -5.19 -1.24
C PHE A 321 17.07 -5.95 -0.31
N CYS A 322 16.65 -7.14 -0.74
CA CYS A 322 15.64 -7.93 -0.03
C CYS A 322 15.89 -9.44 -0.12
N TRP A 323 15.10 -10.18 0.67
CA TRP A 323 14.93 -11.63 0.57
C TRP A 323 13.67 -11.96 -0.24
N ASN A 324 13.82 -12.82 -1.24
CA ASN A 324 12.69 -13.47 -1.91
C ASN A 324 12.82 -14.99 -1.76
N GLY A 325 12.02 -15.59 -0.89
CA GLY A 325 12.11 -17.04 -0.62
C GLY A 325 13.49 -17.47 -0.12
N GLY A 326 14.20 -16.59 0.60
CA GLY A 326 15.56 -16.83 1.08
C GLY A 326 16.68 -16.62 0.04
N VAL A 327 16.35 -16.13 -1.16
CA VAL A 327 17.34 -15.67 -2.16
C VAL A 327 17.56 -14.17 -1.98
N PHE A 328 18.81 -13.73 -2.03
CA PHE A 328 19.16 -12.31 -2.04
C PHE A 328 18.81 -11.71 -3.40
N VAL A 329 17.96 -10.68 -3.38
CA VAL A 329 17.44 -10.00 -4.57
C VAL A 329 17.60 -8.50 -4.37
N MET A 330 17.90 -7.78 -5.45
CA MET A 330 17.78 -6.33 -5.54
C MET A 330 16.50 -6.01 -6.31
N LEU A 331 15.60 -5.26 -5.68
CA LEU A 331 14.52 -4.58 -6.38
C LEU A 331 15.06 -3.30 -6.98
N PHE A 332 14.56 -2.92 -8.15
CA PHE A 332 14.91 -1.65 -8.77
C PHE A 332 13.82 -1.17 -9.72
N SER A 333 13.73 0.13 -9.92
CA SER A 333 13.10 0.79 -11.07
C SER A 333 14.21 1.38 -11.96
N VAL A 334 13.81 1.99 -13.06
CA VAL A 334 14.70 2.77 -13.93
C VAL A 334 14.05 4.11 -14.13
N ASP A 335 14.84 5.13 -14.45
CA ASP A 335 14.29 6.43 -14.76
C ASP A 335 13.65 6.44 -16.18
N ALA A 336 12.79 7.42 -16.43
CA ALA A 336 12.29 7.77 -17.75
C ALA A 336 13.40 8.35 -18.65
N ASP A 337 13.19 8.34 -19.97
CA ASP A 337 14.14 9.00 -20.87
C ASP A 337 13.91 10.52 -20.84
N ASP A 338 14.88 11.31 -20.39
CA ASP A 338 14.84 12.77 -20.41
C ASP A 338 14.79 13.29 -21.86
N PRO A 339 13.76 14.09 -22.22
CA PRO A 339 13.69 14.75 -23.51
C PRO A 339 14.94 15.58 -23.88
N LEU A 340 15.70 16.08 -22.90
CA LEU A 340 16.92 16.87 -23.10
C LEU A 340 18.14 16.00 -23.37
N THR A 341 18.20 14.79 -22.83
CA THR A 341 19.29 13.82 -23.07
C THR A 341 18.95 12.83 -24.19
N SER A 342 18.05 13.16 -25.14
CA SER A 342 17.53 12.29 -26.23
C SER A 342 18.50 11.40 -27.05
N SER A 343 19.83 11.54 -26.90
CA SER A 343 20.84 10.61 -27.39
C SER A 343 21.13 9.41 -26.45
N VAL A 344 20.67 9.49 -25.21
CA VAL A 344 20.73 8.53 -24.12
C VAL A 344 19.36 7.88 -23.97
N ASP A 345 19.38 6.61 -23.54
CA ASP A 345 18.20 5.79 -23.24
C ASP A 345 18.39 5.43 -21.76
N GLU A 346 18.02 6.37 -20.88
CA GLU A 346 18.15 6.22 -19.42
C GLU A 346 17.37 5.00 -18.94
N SER A 347 16.19 4.76 -19.51
CA SER A 347 15.37 3.60 -19.17
C SER A 347 15.98 2.26 -19.64
N GLY A 348 16.91 2.29 -20.61
CA GLY A 348 17.42 1.09 -21.28
C GLY A 348 16.34 0.29 -22.00
N GLY A 349 15.25 0.94 -22.41
CA GLY A 349 14.05 0.35 -22.98
C GLY A 349 13.17 -0.40 -21.98
N LEU A 350 13.39 -0.22 -20.68
CA LEU A 350 12.46 -0.66 -19.64
C LEU A 350 11.35 0.36 -19.42
N LYS A 351 10.34 -0.05 -18.65
CA LYS A 351 9.27 0.84 -18.20
C LYS A 351 9.64 1.42 -16.83
N PRO A 352 9.66 2.76 -16.66
CA PRO A 352 10.04 3.40 -15.39
C PRO A 352 9.08 3.09 -14.23
N ASN A 353 7.77 3.07 -14.55
CA ASN A 353 6.66 2.74 -13.64
C ASN A 353 6.51 1.24 -13.26
N VAL A 354 7.62 0.48 -13.28
CA VAL A 354 7.66 -0.96 -13.03
C VAL A 354 8.82 -1.33 -12.11
N VAL A 355 8.53 -2.07 -11.04
CA VAL A 355 9.57 -2.69 -10.21
C VAL A 355 10.06 -4.00 -10.81
N TYR A 356 11.37 -4.08 -11.00
CA TYR A 356 12.11 -5.26 -11.42
C TYR A 356 12.84 -5.89 -10.24
N GLY A 357 13.16 -7.18 -10.34
CA GLY A 357 13.95 -7.92 -9.37
C GLY A 357 15.13 -8.62 -10.03
N SER A 358 16.31 -8.51 -9.43
CA SER A 358 17.53 -9.18 -9.88
C SER A 358 18.21 -9.93 -8.76
N ALA A 359 18.60 -11.18 -9.03
CA ALA A 359 19.50 -11.95 -8.17
C ALA A 359 20.98 -11.61 -8.39
N LEU A 360 21.26 -10.51 -9.11
CA LEU A 360 22.59 -9.99 -9.46
C LEU A 360 23.44 -10.97 -10.28
N THR A 361 22.76 -11.83 -11.05
CA THR A 361 23.36 -12.87 -11.92
C THR A 361 23.48 -12.46 -13.39
N GLY A 362 23.22 -11.19 -13.70
CA GLY A 362 23.21 -10.65 -15.08
C GLY A 362 21.84 -10.77 -15.77
N SER A 363 20.77 -10.84 -14.99
CA SER A 363 19.38 -10.89 -15.49
C SER A 363 18.41 -10.35 -14.44
N TYR A 364 17.32 -9.76 -14.91
CA TYR A 364 16.19 -9.32 -14.09
C TYR A 364 14.90 -10.06 -14.46
N VAL A 365 13.89 -9.93 -13.62
CA VAL A 365 12.49 -10.29 -13.87
C VAL A 365 11.58 -9.16 -13.41
N THR A 366 10.40 -9.02 -13.99
CA THR A 366 9.39 -8.10 -13.47
C THR A 366 8.76 -8.66 -12.19
N ILE A 367 8.56 -7.83 -11.17
CA ILE A 367 7.93 -8.25 -9.90
C ILE A 367 6.41 -8.38 -10.03
N TYR A 368 5.79 -7.63 -10.94
CA TYR A 368 4.36 -7.69 -11.24
C TYR A 368 4.05 -7.69 -12.74
N GLU A 369 2.86 -8.15 -13.12
CA GLU A 369 2.47 -8.30 -14.53
C GLU A 369 2.18 -6.94 -15.22
N ASP A 370 2.21 -6.92 -16.55
CA ASP A 370 2.09 -5.71 -17.40
C ASP A 370 0.77 -4.94 -17.25
N ASP A 371 -0.28 -5.54 -16.70
CA ASP A 371 -1.56 -4.89 -16.41
C ASP A 371 -1.59 -4.22 -15.02
N ALA A 372 -0.61 -4.54 -14.18
CA ALA A 372 -0.33 -3.92 -12.90
C ALA A 372 0.85 -2.93 -13.01
N VAL A 373 1.05 -2.30 -14.15
CA VAL A 373 1.96 -1.16 -14.30
C VAL A 373 1.42 0.02 -13.48
N LEU A 374 2.30 0.76 -12.81
CA LEU A 374 1.91 1.99 -12.10
C LEU A 374 1.70 3.10 -13.12
N VAL A 375 1.06 4.21 -12.73
CA VAL A 375 0.84 5.28 -13.71
C VAL A 375 2.13 6.07 -13.89
N ASP A 376 2.74 6.44 -12.77
CA ASP A 376 3.87 7.37 -12.69
C ASP A 376 5.20 6.66 -12.45
N ASN A 377 6.31 7.39 -12.65
CA ASN A 377 7.67 6.88 -12.47
C ASN A 377 7.94 6.54 -11.00
N ILE A 378 8.89 5.65 -10.71
CA ILE A 378 9.17 5.17 -9.35
C ILE A 378 10.56 5.64 -8.94
N ASP A 379 10.63 6.58 -8.01
CA ASP A 379 11.92 7.14 -7.56
C ASP A 379 12.41 6.37 -6.35
N ALA A 380 11.50 6.08 -5.41
CA ALA A 380 11.89 5.42 -4.17
C ALA A 380 11.23 4.04 -3.99
N ILE A 381 11.99 3.08 -3.46
CA ILE A 381 11.49 1.78 -2.98
C ILE A 381 12.03 1.54 -1.57
N ALA A 382 11.15 1.39 -0.57
CA ALA A 382 11.55 0.95 0.78
C ALA A 382 10.91 -0.38 1.17
N LEU A 383 11.63 -1.22 1.90
CA LEU A 383 11.06 -2.39 2.57
C LEU A 383 11.05 -2.19 4.07
N ASP A 384 9.94 -2.54 4.74
CA ASP A 384 9.88 -2.63 6.20
C ASP A 384 10.11 -4.08 6.68
N SER A 385 10.68 -4.18 7.87
CA SER A 385 10.77 -5.36 8.72
C SER A 385 9.43 -5.98 9.10
N THR A 386 8.39 -5.16 9.22
CA THR A 386 7.04 -5.66 9.46
C THR A 386 6.48 -6.10 8.12
N ASP A 387 6.11 -7.38 7.99
CA ASP A 387 5.22 -7.80 6.91
C ASP A 387 4.00 -6.90 7.05
N PHE A 388 3.89 -5.87 6.21
CA PHE A 388 2.90 -4.84 6.35
C PHE A 388 1.54 -5.53 6.36
N GLN A 389 0.96 -5.64 7.54
CA GLN A 389 -0.38 -6.12 7.70
C GLN A 389 -1.22 -4.85 7.54
N PRO A 390 -1.99 -4.69 6.46
CA PRO A 390 -2.98 -3.65 6.38
C PRO A 390 -3.72 -3.70 7.69
N ASN A 391 -3.74 -2.53 8.32
CA ASN A 391 -4.32 -2.22 9.60
C ASN A 391 -5.30 -3.33 10.03
N PRO A 392 -5.05 -4.05 11.14
CA PRO A 392 -5.78 -5.28 11.48
C PRO A 392 -7.25 -5.04 11.22
N SER A 393 -7.77 -5.73 10.20
CA SER A 393 -8.99 -5.37 9.47
C SER A 393 -9.85 -4.32 10.17
N LYS A 394 -9.92 -3.09 9.67
CA LYS A 394 -10.73 -2.04 10.29
C LYS A 394 -12.23 -2.34 10.09
N LEU A 395 -13.07 -1.85 11.00
CA LEU A 395 -14.53 -1.82 10.83
C LEU A 395 -14.94 -0.36 10.87
N TYR A 396 -15.50 0.13 9.78
CA TYR A 396 -16.02 1.48 9.78
C TYR A 396 -17.53 1.45 9.95
N GLY A 397 -18.07 2.55 10.49
CA GLY A 397 -19.49 2.83 10.62
C GLY A 397 -19.82 4.20 10.06
N VAL A 398 -21.01 4.34 9.45
CA VAL A 398 -21.57 5.64 9.08
C VAL A 398 -22.90 5.87 9.79
N THR A 399 -23.10 7.08 10.30
CA THR A 399 -24.38 7.49 10.92
C THR A 399 -25.31 8.18 9.94
N ILE A 400 -26.57 8.30 10.33
CA ILE A 400 -27.57 9.08 9.58
C ILE A 400 -27.21 10.57 9.45
N ASP A 401 -26.37 11.09 10.34
CA ASP A 401 -25.92 12.48 10.29
C ASP A 401 -24.60 12.63 9.50
N GLY A 402 -24.07 11.54 8.95
CA GLY A 402 -22.83 11.52 8.19
C GLY A 402 -21.56 11.45 9.04
N ASN A 403 -21.68 11.10 10.32
CA ASN A 403 -20.50 10.84 11.11
C ASN A 403 -19.88 9.52 10.66
N PHE A 404 -18.57 9.55 10.42
CA PHE A 404 -17.78 8.40 10.03
C PHE A 404 -16.94 7.94 11.21
N VAL A 405 -17.05 6.67 11.54
CA VAL A 405 -16.64 6.12 12.84
C VAL A 405 -15.74 4.91 12.61
N ASP A 406 -14.56 4.86 13.22
CA ASP A 406 -13.78 3.63 13.37
C ASP A 406 -14.34 2.84 14.55
N ILE A 407 -14.75 1.59 14.31
CA ILE A 407 -15.35 0.71 15.31
C ILE A 407 -14.32 -0.35 15.69
N ASN A 408 -13.92 -0.35 16.95
CA ASN A 408 -13.08 -1.42 17.49
C ASN A 408 -13.87 -2.74 17.46
N LYS A 409 -13.46 -3.68 16.60
CA LYS A 409 -14.16 -4.96 16.43
C LYS A 409 -14.24 -5.75 17.73
N GLU A 410 -13.23 -5.70 18.58
CA GLU A 410 -13.17 -6.52 19.80
C GLU A 410 -14.02 -5.94 20.93
N THR A 411 -14.11 -4.62 21.04
CA THR A 411 -14.80 -3.92 22.15
C THR A 411 -16.11 -3.25 21.76
N GLY A 412 -16.42 -3.16 20.47
CA GLY A 412 -17.54 -2.41 19.93
C GLY A 412 -17.44 -0.89 20.06
N GLU A 413 -16.38 -0.35 20.66
CA GLU A 413 -16.22 1.10 20.89
C GLU A 413 -16.01 1.85 19.57
N GLY A 414 -16.78 2.93 19.36
CA GLY A 414 -16.67 3.79 18.18
C GLY A 414 -15.83 5.05 18.42
N THR A 415 -14.87 5.31 17.54
CA THR A 415 -14.09 6.55 17.48
C THR A 415 -14.53 7.39 16.29
N LEU A 416 -14.97 8.62 16.52
CA LEU A 416 -15.32 9.54 15.43
C LEU A 416 -14.07 9.96 14.66
N LEU A 417 -14.02 9.64 13.37
CA LEU A 417 -12.97 10.08 12.45
C LEU A 417 -13.31 11.42 11.80
N GLY A 418 -14.60 11.70 11.60
CA GLY A 418 -15.05 12.98 11.08
C GLY A 418 -16.49 12.93 10.57
N ASN A 419 -16.88 13.94 9.80
CA ASN A 419 -18.17 13.98 9.14
C ASN A 419 -17.98 14.09 7.63
N ILE A 420 -18.55 13.15 6.88
CA ILE A 420 -18.40 13.05 5.42
C ILE A 420 -19.24 14.09 4.66
N GLY A 421 -19.94 15.00 5.37
CA GLY A 421 -20.82 16.02 4.79
C GLY A 421 -22.15 15.49 4.27
N TYR A 422 -22.38 14.18 4.35
CA TYR A 422 -23.56 13.49 3.83
C TYR A 422 -24.09 12.48 4.84
N ALA A 423 -25.42 12.46 5.06
CA ALA A 423 -26.08 11.35 5.74
C ALA A 423 -25.71 10.00 5.09
N GLY A 424 -25.35 8.97 5.86
CA GLY A 424 -25.15 7.62 5.32
C GLY A 424 -26.34 6.73 5.65
N ASP A 425 -26.91 6.05 4.66
CA ASP A 425 -27.94 5.01 4.87
C ASP A 425 -27.37 3.60 4.69
N ALA A 426 -26.39 3.42 3.81
CA ALA A 426 -25.72 2.14 3.57
C ALA A 426 -24.22 2.37 3.34
N MET A 427 -23.41 1.36 3.64
CA MET A 427 -21.97 1.39 3.43
C MET A 427 -21.46 -0.01 3.10
N ALA A 428 -20.41 -0.09 2.29
CA ALA A 428 -19.69 -1.32 1.97
C ALA A 428 -18.22 -0.99 1.66
N ALA A 429 -17.32 -1.96 1.82
CA ALA A 429 -15.95 -1.87 1.35
C ALA A 429 -15.73 -2.81 0.16
N ASP A 430 -14.90 -2.42 -0.79
CA ASP A 430 -14.45 -3.33 -1.84
C ASP A 430 -13.24 -4.16 -1.39
N LYS A 431 -12.75 -5.04 -2.28
CA LYS A 431 -11.60 -5.91 -2.01
C LYS A 431 -10.27 -5.16 -1.84
N ASP A 432 -10.19 -3.92 -2.31
CA ASP A 432 -9.01 -3.06 -2.25
C ASP A 432 -9.07 -2.13 -1.02
N GLY A 433 -10.14 -2.24 -0.22
CA GLY A 433 -10.34 -1.47 1.00
C GLY A 433 -10.97 -0.10 0.79
N ASN A 434 -11.40 0.24 -0.43
CA ASN A 434 -12.13 1.48 -0.68
C ASN A 434 -13.51 1.40 -0.03
N ILE A 435 -13.89 2.45 0.70
CA ILE A 435 -15.16 2.50 1.40
C ILE A 435 -16.15 3.31 0.59
N PHE A 436 -17.34 2.75 0.38
CA PHE A 436 -18.41 3.42 -0.34
C PHE A 436 -19.60 3.60 0.56
N VAL A 437 -20.07 4.83 0.67
CA VAL A 437 -21.30 5.18 1.37
C VAL A 437 -22.34 5.57 0.34
N MET A 438 -23.57 5.10 0.52
CA MET A 438 -24.70 5.55 -0.27
C MET A 438 -25.70 6.32 0.59
N ARG A 439 -26.14 7.45 0.04
CA ARG A 439 -27.11 8.36 0.63
C ARG A 439 -28.30 8.58 -0.29
N ASP A 440 -29.49 8.65 0.33
CA ASP A 440 -30.73 9.06 -0.34
C ASP A 440 -30.93 8.25 -1.63
N ARG A 441 -31.44 8.88 -2.70
CA ARG A 441 -31.90 8.20 -3.92
C ARG A 441 -30.86 8.13 -5.04
N ASN A 442 -29.69 8.78 -4.85
CA ASN A 442 -28.83 9.11 -5.99
C ASN A 442 -27.37 9.52 -5.67
N LYS A 443 -26.85 9.29 -4.47
CA LYS A 443 -25.47 9.67 -4.15
C LYS A 443 -24.69 8.51 -3.60
N LEU A 444 -23.83 7.97 -4.45
CA LEU A 444 -22.73 7.10 -4.05
C LEU A 444 -21.50 7.99 -3.82
N ILE A 445 -20.85 7.85 -2.68
CA ILE A 445 -19.62 8.55 -2.36
C ILE A 445 -18.56 7.53 -1.96
N GLN A 446 -17.35 7.70 -2.46
CA GLN A 446 -16.17 7.00 -1.97
C GLN A 446 -15.59 7.80 -0.80
N VAL A 447 -15.22 7.12 0.27
CA VAL A 447 -14.67 7.68 1.50
C VAL A 447 -13.26 7.14 1.70
N TYR A 448 -12.31 8.04 1.91
CA TYR A 448 -10.92 7.71 2.23
C TYR A 448 -10.70 7.90 3.73
N PRO A 449 -10.62 6.80 4.51
CA PRO A 449 -10.62 6.86 5.97
C PRO A 449 -9.34 7.46 6.58
N GLU A 450 -8.26 7.58 5.81
CA GLU A 450 -6.91 7.87 6.31
C GLU A 450 -6.53 9.37 6.31
N SER A 451 -7.46 10.26 5.95
CA SER A 451 -7.22 11.71 5.97
C SER A 451 -7.26 12.27 7.43
N PRO A 452 -6.21 12.99 7.89
CA PRO A 452 -5.90 13.21 9.32
C PRO A 452 -6.84 14.16 10.10
N GLU A 453 -7.76 14.87 9.44
CA GLU A 453 -8.70 15.77 10.13
C GLU A 453 -10.18 15.61 9.71
N THR A 454 -10.42 15.14 8.49
CA THR A 454 -11.74 14.83 7.95
C THR A 454 -11.60 13.79 6.85
N PRO A 455 -12.39 12.70 6.85
CA PRO A 455 -12.36 11.72 5.77
C PRO A 455 -12.57 12.43 4.44
N ASP A 456 -11.66 12.22 3.50
CA ASP A 456 -11.83 12.78 2.16
C ASP A 456 -12.93 12.01 1.43
N VAL A 457 -13.70 12.72 0.60
CA VAL A 457 -14.87 12.16 -0.08
C VAL A 457 -14.92 12.53 -1.54
N THR A 458 -14.96 11.52 -2.39
CA THR A 458 -15.15 11.68 -3.83
C THR A 458 -16.56 11.26 -4.23
N PRO A 459 -17.42 12.21 -4.68
CA PRO A 459 -18.75 11.86 -5.16
C PRO A 459 -18.69 11.07 -6.47
N LEU A 460 -19.34 9.91 -6.51
CA LEU A 460 -19.56 9.14 -7.72
C LEU A 460 -20.93 9.48 -8.32
N THR A 461 -20.95 9.81 -9.61
CA THR A 461 -22.20 10.19 -10.27
C THR A 461 -23.00 8.94 -10.61
N VAL A 462 -24.08 8.71 -9.87
CA VAL A 462 -25.09 7.67 -10.19
C VAL A 462 -26.42 8.32 -10.60
N PRO A 463 -27.13 7.82 -11.63
CA PRO A 463 -28.43 8.36 -12.01
C PRO A 463 -29.44 8.23 -10.87
N ASP A 464 -30.20 9.30 -10.63
CA ASP A 464 -31.27 9.31 -9.64
C ASP A 464 -32.39 8.34 -10.03
N GLN A 465 -32.54 7.27 -9.26
CA GLN A 465 -33.63 6.29 -9.44
C GLN A 465 -34.90 6.71 -8.71
N GLY A 466 -34.83 7.74 -7.86
CA GLY A 466 -35.97 8.19 -7.08
C GLY A 466 -36.27 7.33 -5.85
N ILE A 467 -35.41 6.38 -5.50
CA ILE A 467 -35.63 5.31 -4.50
C ILE A 467 -34.45 5.25 -3.52
N ALA A 468 -34.70 5.17 -2.20
CA ALA A 468 -33.65 5.20 -1.19
C ALA A 468 -32.90 3.87 -1.11
N VAL A 469 -31.58 3.90 -0.89
CA VAL A 469 -30.80 2.67 -0.69
C VAL A 469 -30.61 2.41 0.79
N ARG A 470 -30.93 1.20 1.24
CA ARG A 470 -30.86 0.79 2.65
C ARG A 470 -29.75 -0.21 2.94
N GLY A 471 -29.39 -1.02 1.95
CA GLY A 471 -28.29 -1.97 2.06
C GLY A 471 -27.40 -1.88 0.84
N LEU A 472 -26.09 -2.03 1.06
CA LEU A 472 -25.07 -2.00 0.03
C LEU A 472 -24.10 -3.15 0.28
N ALA A 473 -23.72 -3.86 -0.78
CA ALA A 473 -22.64 -4.83 -0.78
C ALA A 473 -21.86 -4.67 -2.09
N ILE A 474 -20.60 -5.10 -2.13
CA ILE A 474 -19.73 -5.01 -3.31
C ILE A 474 -19.15 -6.38 -3.58
N SER A 475 -19.33 -6.90 -4.78
CA SER A 475 -18.70 -8.17 -5.18
C SER A 475 -17.22 -7.97 -5.54
N ASP A 476 -16.47 -9.07 -5.55
CA ASP A 476 -15.03 -9.06 -5.85
C ASP A 476 -14.67 -8.45 -7.22
N ASP A 477 -15.63 -8.41 -8.16
CA ASP A 477 -15.52 -7.79 -9.48
C ASP A 477 -15.90 -6.29 -9.49
N GLY A 478 -16.12 -5.69 -8.33
CA GLY A 478 -16.44 -4.26 -8.16
C GLY A 478 -17.90 -3.88 -8.41
N VAL A 479 -18.79 -4.84 -8.69
CA VAL A 479 -20.21 -4.55 -8.90
C VAL A 479 -20.90 -4.29 -7.56
N PHE A 480 -21.56 -3.15 -7.44
CA PHE A 480 -22.39 -2.84 -6.27
C PHE A 480 -23.71 -3.60 -6.34
N ILE A 481 -24.16 -4.08 -5.20
CA ILE A 481 -25.47 -4.70 -4.99
C ILE A 481 -26.21 -3.88 -3.95
N ALA A 482 -27.32 -3.26 -4.36
CA ALA A 482 -28.07 -2.33 -3.53
C ALA A 482 -29.51 -2.80 -3.29
N ALA A 483 -29.95 -2.76 -2.05
CA ALA A 483 -31.35 -2.91 -1.66
C ALA A 483 -32.03 -1.55 -1.63
N LEU A 484 -33.03 -1.38 -2.48
CA LEU A 484 -33.72 -0.13 -2.73
C LEU A 484 -35.13 -0.18 -2.13
N ASP A 485 -35.40 0.74 -1.20
CA ASP A 485 -36.67 0.98 -0.51
C ASP A 485 -37.57 1.88 -1.38
N ALA A 486 -38.58 1.26 -2.00
CA ALA A 486 -39.56 1.90 -2.88
C ALA A 486 -40.59 2.79 -2.15
N GLY A 487 -40.23 3.33 -0.97
CA GLY A 487 -40.95 4.38 -0.27
C GLY A 487 -41.89 3.86 0.80
N ASP A 488 -41.36 3.03 1.69
CA ASP A 488 -42.11 2.28 2.71
C ASP A 488 -43.27 1.46 2.08
N THR A 489 -43.14 1.08 0.81
CA THR A 489 -44.00 0.08 0.20
C THR A 489 -43.54 -1.28 0.67
N ASP A 490 -44.45 -2.23 0.88
CA ASP A 490 -44.14 -3.58 1.40
C ASP A 490 -43.14 -4.42 0.56
N ASN A 491 -42.48 -3.84 -0.46
CA ASN A 491 -41.57 -4.53 -1.36
C ASN A 491 -40.26 -3.74 -1.52
N ASP A 492 -39.14 -4.38 -1.20
CA ASP A 492 -37.80 -3.93 -1.56
C ASP A 492 -37.31 -4.59 -2.84
N PHE A 493 -36.44 -3.88 -3.55
CA PHE A 493 -35.87 -4.33 -4.81
C PHE A 493 -34.36 -4.41 -4.74
N LEU A 494 -33.80 -5.41 -5.40
CA LEU A 494 -32.37 -5.60 -5.55
C LEU A 494 -31.90 -5.10 -6.91
N TYR A 495 -30.91 -4.22 -6.89
CA TYR A 495 -30.26 -3.69 -8.09
C TYR A 495 -28.78 -4.00 -8.07
N ARG A 496 -28.22 -4.18 -9.27
CA ARG A 496 -26.78 -4.08 -9.50
C ARG A 496 -26.49 -2.66 -9.96
N ILE A 497 -25.44 -2.06 -9.42
CA ILE A 497 -24.95 -0.75 -9.88
C ILE A 497 -23.56 -0.97 -10.44
N ASP A 498 -23.38 -0.59 -11.70
CA ASP A 498 -22.07 -0.55 -12.33
C ASP A 498 -21.31 0.68 -11.79
N PRO A 499 -20.15 0.50 -11.12
CA PRO A 499 -19.36 1.60 -10.57
C PRO A 499 -18.91 2.61 -11.62
N GLU A 500 -18.59 2.15 -12.84
CA GLU A 500 -18.00 2.98 -13.89
C GLU A 500 -19.06 3.83 -14.60
N THR A 501 -20.21 3.22 -14.88
CA THR A 501 -21.29 3.89 -15.63
C THR A 501 -22.36 4.50 -14.72
N GLY A 502 -22.37 4.12 -13.43
CA GLY A 502 -23.41 4.41 -12.46
C GLY A 502 -24.76 3.76 -12.79
N THR A 503 -24.86 2.90 -13.81
CA THR A 503 -26.15 2.38 -14.28
C THR A 503 -26.75 1.35 -13.31
N TYR A 504 -28.07 1.40 -13.17
CA TYR A 504 -28.83 0.47 -12.32
C TYR A 504 -29.46 -0.62 -13.18
N ASP A 505 -29.05 -1.86 -12.93
CA ASP A 505 -29.64 -3.05 -13.51
C ASP A 505 -30.54 -3.73 -12.47
N PHE A 506 -31.85 -3.67 -12.72
CA PHE A 506 -32.82 -4.40 -11.92
C PHE A 506 -32.48 -5.89 -11.92
N THR A 507 -32.19 -6.42 -10.73
CA THR A 507 -31.89 -7.85 -10.56
C THR A 507 -33.17 -8.59 -10.23
N CYS A 508 -33.84 -8.21 -9.13
CA CYS A 508 -35.15 -8.75 -8.77
C CYS A 508 -35.86 -8.06 -7.61
N GLU A 509 -37.12 -8.46 -7.41
CA GLU A 509 -37.94 -8.15 -6.24
C GLU A 509 -37.69 -9.21 -5.15
N PHE A 510 -37.54 -8.77 -3.91
CA PHE A 510 -37.40 -9.68 -2.78
C PHE A 510 -38.76 -10.32 -2.44
N ASP A 511 -38.86 -11.64 -2.52
CA ASP A 511 -40.05 -12.35 -2.04
C ASP A 511 -40.06 -12.34 -0.50
N GLY A 512 -40.94 -11.53 0.08
CA GLY A 512 -41.18 -11.51 1.52
C GLY A 512 -40.24 -10.64 2.37
N LEU A 513 -39.35 -9.85 1.76
CA LEU A 513 -38.63 -8.77 2.46
C LEU A 513 -39.34 -7.45 2.21
N THR A 514 -39.68 -6.77 3.29
CA THR A 514 -40.47 -5.54 3.21
C THR A 514 -39.72 -4.32 3.74
N ASP A 515 -38.60 -4.52 4.44
CA ASP A 515 -37.78 -3.45 5.00
C ASP A 515 -36.31 -3.90 5.19
N VAL A 516 -35.60 -4.17 4.08
CA VAL A 516 -34.18 -4.54 4.08
C VAL A 516 -33.36 -3.38 4.62
N GLN A 517 -32.76 -3.55 5.79
CA GLN A 517 -31.92 -2.55 6.46
C GLN A 517 -30.43 -2.74 6.17
N GLY A 518 -29.98 -3.91 5.71
CA GLY A 518 -28.56 -4.15 5.45
C GLY A 518 -28.33 -5.29 4.46
N LEU A 519 -27.21 -5.21 3.74
CA LEU A 519 -26.72 -6.25 2.84
C LEU A 519 -25.24 -6.48 3.12
N THR A 520 -24.76 -7.69 2.89
CA THR A 520 -23.32 -8.00 2.82
C THR A 520 -23.10 -9.28 2.01
N LEU A 521 -21.89 -9.46 1.49
CA LEU A 521 -21.46 -10.67 0.79
C LEU A 521 -20.48 -11.42 1.69
N ASP A 522 -20.60 -12.75 1.73
CA ASP A 522 -19.49 -13.54 2.26
C ASP A 522 -18.36 -13.69 1.22
N ARG A 523 -17.24 -14.25 1.66
CA ARG A 523 -16.07 -14.55 0.82
C ARG A 523 -16.32 -15.48 -0.38
N CYS A 524 -17.50 -16.09 -0.46
CA CYS A 524 -17.90 -16.93 -1.58
C CYS A 524 -18.84 -16.20 -2.55
N GLY A 525 -19.05 -14.89 -2.35
CA GLY A 525 -19.99 -14.08 -3.12
C GLY A 525 -21.46 -14.41 -2.84
N ARG A 526 -21.77 -15.05 -1.70
CA ARG A 526 -23.17 -15.29 -1.30
C ARG A 526 -23.69 -14.04 -0.61
N LEU A 527 -24.83 -13.54 -1.10
CA LEU A 527 -25.45 -12.34 -0.57
C LEU A 527 -26.32 -12.67 0.64
N TYR A 528 -26.19 -11.86 1.68
CA TYR A 528 -27.01 -11.90 2.87
C TYR A 528 -27.73 -10.58 3.06
N GLY A 529 -28.93 -10.63 3.63
CA GLY A 529 -29.74 -9.44 3.91
C GLY A 529 -30.31 -9.46 5.32
N LEU A 530 -30.54 -8.27 5.86
CA LEU A 530 -31.21 -8.03 7.13
C LEU A 530 -32.53 -7.29 6.88
N ASP A 531 -33.66 -7.83 7.32
CA ASP A 531 -34.99 -7.21 7.24
C ASP A 531 -35.43 -6.69 8.62
N GLY A 532 -35.95 -5.47 8.69
CA GLY A 532 -36.32 -4.73 9.90
C GLY A 532 -37.81 -4.71 10.22
N ASN A 533 -38.63 -5.57 9.61
CA ASN A 533 -40.08 -5.45 9.71
C ASN A 533 -40.64 -5.67 11.15
N MET A 534 -41.40 -4.68 11.64
CA MET A 534 -42.24 -4.76 12.86
C MET A 534 -41.52 -5.12 14.17
N GLY A 535 -40.22 -4.82 14.29
CA GLY A 535 -39.47 -5.00 15.54
C GLY A 535 -38.93 -6.41 15.76
N THR A 536 -38.99 -7.27 14.74
CA THR A 536 -38.20 -8.50 14.63
C THR A 536 -37.27 -8.37 13.45
N PHE A 537 -35.98 -8.66 13.66
CA PHE A 537 -35.00 -8.60 12.60
C PHE A 537 -34.80 -10.00 12.03
N ARG A 538 -34.75 -10.13 10.70
CA ARG A 538 -34.54 -11.44 10.07
C ARG A 538 -33.35 -11.42 9.14
N PHE A 539 -32.58 -12.49 9.18
CA PHE A 539 -31.46 -12.72 8.27
C PHE A 539 -31.89 -13.63 7.13
N TYR A 540 -31.46 -13.28 5.92
CA TYR A 540 -31.76 -14.05 4.73
C TYR A 540 -30.51 -14.33 3.93
N GLY A 541 -30.47 -15.52 3.34
CA GLY A 541 -29.58 -15.81 2.22
C GLY A 541 -30.30 -15.46 0.93
N VAL A 542 -29.64 -14.74 0.05
CA VAL A 542 -30.20 -14.29 -1.22
C VAL A 542 -29.53 -15.04 -2.36
N ASN A 543 -30.31 -15.79 -3.12
CA ASN A 543 -29.83 -16.41 -4.35
C ASN A 543 -30.06 -15.45 -5.52
N LEU A 544 -29.00 -14.75 -5.95
CA LEU A 544 -29.05 -13.76 -7.03
C LEU A 544 -29.59 -14.33 -8.36
N ASP A 545 -29.26 -15.58 -8.70
CA ASP A 545 -29.66 -16.18 -9.98
C ASP A 545 -31.16 -16.51 -10.06
N LYS A 546 -31.75 -16.86 -8.91
CA LYS A 546 -33.14 -17.32 -8.82
C LYS A 546 -34.07 -16.29 -8.22
N CYS A 547 -33.51 -15.27 -7.58
CA CYS A 547 -34.25 -14.25 -6.86
C CYS A 547 -35.14 -14.86 -5.77
N ILE A 548 -34.54 -15.77 -5.01
CA ILE A 548 -35.19 -16.45 -3.88
C ILE A 548 -34.42 -16.08 -2.63
N THR A 549 -35.17 -15.70 -1.60
CA THR A 549 -34.70 -15.49 -0.23
C THR A 549 -34.96 -16.75 0.59
N GLU A 550 -33.99 -17.14 1.41
CA GLU A 550 -34.16 -18.19 2.41
C GLU A 550 -33.92 -17.55 3.79
N VAL A 551 -34.90 -17.66 4.69
CA VAL A 551 -34.71 -17.23 6.08
C VAL A 551 -33.63 -18.11 6.71
N ILE A 552 -32.54 -17.49 7.16
CA ILE A 552 -31.44 -18.17 7.84
C ILE A 552 -31.65 -18.13 9.36
N GLY A 553 -32.20 -17.03 9.88
CA GLY A 553 -32.48 -16.89 11.30
C GLY A 553 -33.31 -15.65 11.65
N ASP A 554 -33.89 -15.67 12.85
CA ASP A 554 -34.55 -14.52 13.47
C ASP A 554 -33.66 -13.94 14.57
N CYS A 555 -33.57 -12.61 14.63
CA CYS A 555 -32.76 -11.85 15.56
C CYS A 555 -33.61 -10.84 16.33
N ASN A 556 -33.42 -10.75 17.64
CA ASN A 556 -34.17 -9.84 18.50
C ASN A 556 -33.44 -8.51 18.73
N VAL A 557 -32.20 -8.36 18.23
CA VAL A 557 -31.48 -7.09 18.32
C VAL A 557 -31.81 -6.20 17.13
N ASN A 558 -31.95 -4.91 17.42
CA ASN A 558 -32.32 -3.91 16.43
C ASN A 558 -31.09 -3.44 15.66
N ASN A 559 -30.57 -4.32 14.81
CA ASN A 559 -29.48 -4.02 13.91
C ASN A 559 -30.01 -3.23 12.71
N ARG A 560 -29.21 -2.30 12.20
CA ARG A 560 -29.50 -1.59 10.95
C ARG A 560 -28.45 -1.82 9.88
N SER A 561 -27.45 -2.62 10.18
CA SER A 561 -26.35 -2.90 9.27
C SER A 561 -25.76 -4.26 9.65
N ILE A 562 -25.18 -4.93 8.65
CA ILE A 562 -24.56 -6.25 8.77
C ILE A 562 -23.28 -6.28 7.95
N GLU A 563 -22.30 -7.06 8.39
CA GLU A 563 -21.04 -7.24 7.67
C GLU A 563 -20.34 -8.54 8.10
N PHE A 564 -19.49 -9.12 7.26
CA PHE A 564 -18.57 -10.16 7.69
C PHE A 564 -17.23 -9.57 8.12
N ASP A 565 -16.72 -9.98 9.28
CA ASP A 565 -15.33 -9.71 9.62
C ASP A 565 -14.36 -10.63 8.86
N THR A 566 -13.06 -10.39 9.02
CA THR A 566 -12.00 -11.17 8.36
C THR A 566 -11.85 -12.59 8.89
N ASN A 567 -12.58 -12.97 9.93
CA ASN A 567 -12.66 -14.33 10.43
C ASN A 567 -13.95 -15.03 9.98
N ASP A 568 -14.70 -14.44 9.03
CA ASP A 568 -16.03 -14.87 8.60
C ASP A 568 -17.06 -14.89 9.75
N ASN A 569 -16.84 -14.09 10.81
CA ASN A 569 -17.88 -13.84 11.80
C ASN A 569 -18.85 -12.81 11.22
N PHE A 570 -20.13 -13.08 11.39
CA PHE A 570 -21.17 -12.17 10.94
C PHE A 570 -21.44 -11.14 12.04
N LEU A 571 -21.30 -9.87 11.71
CA LEU A 571 -21.46 -8.74 12.61
C LEU A 571 -22.77 -8.02 12.31
N GLY A 572 -23.41 -7.50 13.35
CA GLY A 572 -24.55 -6.60 13.23
C GLY A 572 -24.33 -5.33 14.05
N ALA A 573 -24.75 -4.17 13.53
CA ALA A 573 -24.58 -2.91 14.22
C ALA A 573 -25.80 -1.98 14.15
N ARG A 574 -26.02 -1.25 15.26
CA ARG A 574 -26.84 -0.03 15.31
C ARG A 574 -26.29 0.91 16.38
N PHE A 575 -26.58 0.65 17.65
CA PHE A 575 -25.98 1.37 18.78
C PHE A 575 -24.86 0.57 19.43
N ASN A 576 -24.97 -0.76 19.34
CA ASN A 576 -23.99 -1.71 19.82
C ASN A 576 -23.46 -2.51 18.63
N LEU A 577 -22.27 -3.08 18.80
CA LEU A 577 -21.73 -4.09 17.89
C LEU A 577 -22.06 -5.49 18.43
N TRP A 578 -22.58 -6.35 17.57
CA TRP A 578 -23.02 -7.70 17.94
C TRP A 578 -22.34 -8.76 17.09
N ASP A 579 -21.97 -9.88 17.74
CA ASP A 579 -21.76 -11.15 17.04
C ASP A 579 -23.10 -11.79 16.67
N VAL A 580 -23.23 -12.20 15.43
CA VAL A 580 -24.41 -12.89 14.92
C VAL A 580 -24.02 -14.31 14.52
N ASP A 581 -24.54 -15.30 15.25
CA ASP A 581 -24.41 -16.71 14.86
C ASP A 581 -25.48 -17.07 13.81
N LEU A 582 -25.05 -17.25 12.56
CA LEU A 582 -25.91 -17.67 11.45
C LEU A 582 -26.42 -19.12 11.55
N MET A 583 -25.82 -19.96 12.42
CA MET A 583 -26.07 -21.41 12.46
C MET A 583 -26.79 -21.87 13.73
N GLY A 584 -27.01 -20.98 14.71
CA GLY A 584 -27.72 -21.27 15.94
C GLY A 584 -29.25 -21.16 15.82
N GLU A 585 -30.00 -21.97 16.58
CA GLU A 585 -31.49 -21.92 16.64
C GLU A 585 -32.04 -20.67 17.36
N CYS A 586 -31.17 -19.77 17.84
CA CYS A 586 -31.46 -18.43 18.31
C CYS A 586 -30.13 -17.68 18.22
N CYS A 587 -30.11 -16.46 17.68
CA CYS A 587 -28.94 -15.60 17.75
C CYS A 587 -28.49 -15.50 19.22
N THR A 588 -27.39 -16.13 19.58
CA THR A 588 -26.74 -15.91 20.89
C THR A 588 -25.92 -14.65 20.73
N ASP A 589 -26.61 -13.51 20.75
CA ASP A 589 -26.03 -12.20 20.55
C ASP A 589 -25.06 -11.91 21.71
N SER A 590 -23.74 -12.05 21.48
CA SER A 590 -22.77 -11.44 22.39
C SER A 590 -22.62 -9.97 22.00
N ASP A 591 -23.14 -9.10 22.87
CA ASP A 591 -22.85 -7.67 22.84
C ASP A 591 -21.34 -7.48 23.00
N ARG A 592 -20.68 -6.97 21.95
CA ARG A 592 -19.26 -6.62 22.02
C ARG A 592 -19.06 -5.29 22.74
N GLY A 593 -20.04 -4.38 22.66
CA GLY A 593 -20.05 -3.11 23.38
C GLY A 593 -20.86 -2.01 22.68
N ASP A 594 -20.95 -0.85 23.34
CA ASP A 594 -21.63 0.35 22.86
C ASP A 594 -20.71 1.13 21.91
N ILE A 595 -21.20 1.38 20.69
CA ILE A 595 -20.51 2.15 19.65
C ILE A 595 -20.56 3.65 19.99
N GLY A 596 -21.57 4.10 20.74
CA GLY A 596 -21.79 5.51 21.07
C GLY A 596 -22.50 6.31 19.96
N TYR A 597 -22.80 5.67 18.82
CA TYR A 597 -23.41 6.30 17.64
C TYR A 597 -24.54 5.42 17.09
N GLU A 598 -25.54 6.03 16.42
CA GLU A 598 -26.51 5.25 15.63
C GLU A 598 -25.95 4.97 14.23
N ILE A 599 -25.41 3.78 14.05
CA ILE A 599 -24.86 3.28 12.80
C ILE A 599 -25.98 2.82 11.85
N LYS A 600 -25.87 3.24 10.58
CA LYS A 600 -26.76 2.87 9.48
C LYS A 600 -26.10 1.94 8.48
N GLY A 601 -24.78 2.06 8.28
CA GLY A 601 -23.99 1.14 7.48
C GLY A 601 -22.68 0.82 8.20
N ILE A 602 -22.23 -0.42 8.10
CA ILE A 602 -20.88 -0.85 8.50
C ILE A 602 -20.17 -1.43 7.29
N ALA A 603 -18.84 -1.30 7.27
CA ALA A 603 -18.00 -1.87 6.22
C ALA A 603 -16.70 -2.37 6.83
N ALA A 604 -16.37 -3.64 6.57
CA ALA A 604 -15.13 -4.23 7.03
C ALA A 604 -14.09 -4.17 5.92
N VAL A 605 -13.01 -3.44 6.15
CA VAL A 605 -11.86 -3.45 5.25
C VAL A 605 -11.05 -4.72 5.54
N ALA A 606 -11.05 -5.65 4.59
CA ALA A 606 -10.37 -6.93 4.73
C ALA A 606 -8.87 -6.77 4.42
N SER A 607 -8.01 -7.15 5.36
CA SER A 607 -6.55 -7.04 5.24
C SER A 607 -5.91 -8.20 4.45
N ASP A 608 -6.53 -8.59 3.33
CA ASP A 608 -6.23 -9.72 2.44
C ASP A 608 -7.07 -10.99 2.65
N CYS A 609 -7.61 -11.49 1.54
CA CYS A 609 -8.34 -12.74 1.44
C CYS A 609 -7.41 -13.94 1.18
N ALA A 610 -6.44 -14.18 2.07
CA ALA A 610 -5.75 -15.47 2.10
C ALA A 610 -6.70 -16.53 2.70
N GLY A 611 -7.55 -17.13 1.86
CA GLY A 611 -8.52 -18.14 2.30
C GLY A 611 -7.85 -19.30 3.04
N LYS A 612 -8.13 -19.45 4.34
CA LYS A 612 -7.69 -20.62 5.11
C LYS A 612 -8.55 -21.82 4.75
N ILE A 613 -7.93 -22.88 4.24
CA ILE A 613 -8.58 -24.18 4.08
C ILE A 613 -8.21 -25.02 5.30
N ARG A 614 -9.19 -25.37 6.14
CA ARG A 614 -8.96 -26.34 7.23
C ARG A 614 -9.26 -27.75 6.72
N ALA A 615 -8.25 -28.62 6.77
CA ALA A 615 -8.44 -30.06 6.57
C ALA A 615 -8.28 -30.79 7.91
N THR A 616 -9.30 -31.54 8.33
CA THR A 616 -9.24 -32.31 9.59
C THR A 616 -8.71 -33.72 9.33
N TYR A 617 -7.56 -34.06 9.92
CA TYR A 617 -6.97 -35.40 9.81
C TYR A 617 -7.47 -36.31 10.95
N GLN A 618 -7.97 -37.51 10.61
CA GLN A 618 -8.68 -38.41 11.55
C GLN A 618 -7.82 -39.06 12.66
N ALA A 619 -6.55 -38.66 12.85
CA ALA A 619 -5.68 -39.18 13.92
C ALA A 619 -5.34 -38.15 15.01
N GLY A 620 -6.06 -37.03 15.11
CA GLY A 620 -5.83 -36.03 16.16
C GLY A 620 -4.67 -35.07 15.89
N HIS A 621 -4.22 -34.96 14.64
CA HIS A 621 -3.28 -33.95 14.18
C HIS A 621 -4.05 -32.93 13.31
N THR A 622 -3.80 -31.65 13.53
CA THR A 622 -4.31 -30.57 12.66
C THR A 622 -3.22 -30.25 11.65
N ILE A 623 -3.56 -30.25 10.37
CA ILE A 623 -2.67 -29.83 9.27
C ILE A 623 -3.23 -28.50 8.77
N GLU A 624 -2.38 -27.49 8.67
CA GLU A 624 -2.77 -26.21 8.08
C GLU A 624 -2.53 -26.27 6.57
N VAL A 625 -3.56 -25.92 5.80
CA VAL A 625 -3.49 -25.92 4.33
C VAL A 625 -3.53 -24.47 3.87
N LYS A 626 -2.42 -24.01 3.31
CA LYS A 626 -2.33 -22.69 2.69
C LYS A 626 -2.56 -22.81 1.19
N LEU A 627 -3.38 -21.93 0.63
CA LEU A 627 -3.55 -21.80 -0.81
C LEU A 627 -2.36 -21.01 -1.35
N VAL A 628 -1.55 -21.61 -2.23
CA VAL A 628 -0.27 -21.00 -2.66
C VAL A 628 -0.29 -20.58 -4.13
N ARG A 629 -1.25 -21.04 -4.93
CA ARG A 629 -1.30 -20.67 -6.34
C ARG A 629 -2.69 -20.65 -6.95
N PHE A 630 -3.02 -19.56 -7.64
CA PHE A 630 -4.03 -19.52 -8.70
C PHE A 630 -3.31 -19.69 -10.05
N ALA A 631 -3.55 -20.79 -10.76
CA ALA A 631 -3.19 -20.87 -12.17
C ALA A 631 -4.39 -20.36 -13.01
N PRO A 632 -4.17 -19.63 -14.12
CA PRO A 632 -5.23 -18.93 -14.87
C PRO A 632 -6.25 -19.83 -15.58
N SER A 633 -6.28 -21.14 -15.35
CA SER A 633 -7.37 -22.00 -15.87
C SER A 633 -7.43 -23.37 -15.21
N THR A 634 -8.14 -23.45 -14.09
CA THR A 634 -8.66 -24.70 -13.47
C THR A 634 -7.73 -25.51 -12.57
N ALA A 635 -6.59 -24.99 -12.10
CA ALA A 635 -5.76 -25.71 -11.13
C ALA A 635 -5.34 -24.81 -9.96
N TYR A 636 -5.43 -25.34 -8.75
CA TYR A 636 -4.90 -24.75 -7.52
C TYR A 636 -3.76 -25.61 -7.02
N GLU A 637 -2.77 -25.00 -6.39
CA GLU A 637 -1.72 -25.71 -5.65
C GLU A 637 -1.87 -25.36 -4.17
N LEU A 638 -2.03 -26.40 -3.34
CA LEU A 638 -2.17 -26.29 -1.90
C LEU A 638 -0.85 -26.68 -1.24
N LEU A 639 -0.34 -25.83 -0.36
CA LEU A 639 0.79 -26.14 0.50
C LEU A 639 0.28 -26.77 1.79
N LEU A 640 0.78 -27.96 2.11
CA LEU A 640 0.49 -28.62 3.37
C LEU A 640 1.62 -28.32 4.35
N GLU A 641 1.31 -27.66 5.46
CA GLU A 641 2.26 -27.43 6.55
C GLU A 641 1.82 -28.20 7.80
N ASP A 642 2.79 -28.72 8.55
CA ASP A 642 2.50 -29.22 9.90
C ASP A 642 2.33 -28.05 10.89
N ALA A 643 1.97 -28.38 12.14
CA ALA A 643 1.77 -27.37 13.19
C ALA A 643 3.04 -26.57 13.56
N SER A 644 4.20 -26.92 13.02
CA SER A 644 5.46 -26.19 13.18
C SER A 644 5.79 -25.26 11.99
N GLY A 645 4.93 -25.23 10.96
CA GLY A 645 5.18 -24.49 9.72
C GLY A 645 6.10 -25.23 8.75
N THR A 646 6.44 -26.50 9.00
CA THR A 646 7.27 -27.29 8.09
C THR A 646 6.43 -27.75 6.90
N VAL A 647 6.86 -27.38 5.69
CA VAL A 647 6.23 -27.83 4.43
C VAL A 647 6.33 -29.34 4.30
N MET A 648 5.18 -30.01 4.27
CA MET A 648 5.07 -31.46 4.12
C MET A 648 4.92 -31.89 2.66
N ASP A 649 4.10 -31.18 1.87
CA ASP A 649 3.82 -31.53 0.47
C ASP A 649 3.11 -30.39 -0.29
N PHE A 650 3.01 -30.53 -1.61
CA PHE A 650 2.19 -29.71 -2.50
C PHE A 650 1.09 -30.55 -3.13
N VAL A 651 -0.17 -30.09 -3.06
CA VAL A 651 -1.31 -30.79 -3.64
C VAL A 651 -1.93 -29.97 -4.76
N SER A 652 -1.87 -30.48 -5.99
CA SER A 652 -2.60 -29.89 -7.11
C SER A 652 -4.09 -30.30 -7.08
N VAL A 653 -4.98 -29.31 -7.10
CA VAL A 653 -6.43 -29.47 -7.19
C VAL A 653 -6.89 -28.94 -8.53
N THR A 654 -7.38 -29.81 -9.41
CA THR A 654 -7.92 -29.39 -10.72
C THR A 654 -9.44 -29.28 -10.67
N THR A 655 -10.04 -28.16 -11.08
CA THR A 655 -11.49 -28.00 -11.23
C THR A 655 -11.93 -28.47 -12.62
N GLY A 656 -12.67 -29.57 -12.66
CA GLY A 656 -13.28 -30.02 -13.90
C GLY A 656 -14.37 -29.06 -14.41
N PRO A 657 -14.69 -29.08 -15.71
CA PRO A 657 -15.82 -28.35 -16.26
C PRO A 657 -17.09 -28.78 -15.52
N LYS A 658 -17.76 -27.83 -14.85
CA LYS A 658 -18.88 -27.97 -13.87
C LYS A 658 -18.49 -27.94 -12.37
N GLY A 659 -17.33 -27.40 -12.00
CA GLY A 659 -17.00 -27.15 -10.58
C GLY A 659 -16.73 -28.41 -9.75
N LYS A 660 -16.46 -29.56 -10.39
CA LYS A 660 -16.00 -30.76 -9.69
C LYS A 660 -14.48 -30.70 -9.52
N ALA A 661 -14.01 -30.43 -8.31
CA ALA A 661 -12.60 -30.53 -7.98
C ALA A 661 -12.15 -32.01 -7.98
N GLY A 662 -11.10 -32.32 -8.74
CA GLY A 662 -10.31 -33.54 -8.63
C GLY A 662 -9.03 -33.23 -7.87
N VAL A 663 -8.80 -33.92 -6.75
CA VAL A 663 -7.54 -33.83 -6.00
C VAL A 663 -6.66 -34.99 -6.45
N SER A 664 -5.45 -34.69 -6.95
CA SER A 664 -4.44 -35.70 -7.28
C SER A 664 -3.26 -35.58 -6.33
N PHE A 665 -2.97 -36.66 -5.60
CA PHE A 665 -1.79 -36.75 -4.74
C PHE A 665 -0.63 -37.39 -5.51
N THR A 666 0.55 -36.78 -5.44
CA THR A 666 1.82 -37.40 -5.84
C THR A 666 2.30 -38.31 -4.71
N SER A 667 1.79 -39.54 -4.69
CA SER A 667 2.24 -40.68 -3.87
C SER A 667 2.74 -40.38 -2.44
N PHE A 668 1.85 -40.57 -1.45
CA PHE A 668 2.26 -40.78 -0.05
C PHE A 668 2.63 -42.25 0.16
N ASP A 669 3.85 -42.52 0.63
CA ASP A 669 4.25 -43.85 1.11
C ASP A 669 3.88 -43.97 2.59
N CYS A 670 2.66 -44.42 2.89
CA CYS A 670 2.15 -44.55 4.25
C CYS A 670 1.97 -46.02 4.63
N ALA A 671 2.63 -46.43 5.73
CA ALA A 671 2.50 -47.78 6.29
C ALA A 671 1.15 -48.06 6.99
N ASP A 672 0.32 -47.04 7.23
CA ASP A 672 -0.76 -47.09 8.24
C ASP A 672 -2.21 -46.98 7.71
N GLY A 673 -2.44 -47.21 6.40
CA GLY A 673 -3.79 -47.41 5.84
C GLY A 673 -4.34 -46.24 5.01
N PRO A 674 -5.64 -46.29 4.60
CA PRO A 674 -6.22 -45.29 3.70
C PRO A 674 -6.46 -43.95 4.40
N HIS A 675 -5.94 -42.88 3.81
CA HIS A 675 -6.13 -41.51 4.27
C HIS A 675 -7.26 -40.82 3.51
N TYR A 676 -7.92 -39.86 4.16
CA TYR A 676 -8.95 -39.02 3.56
C TYR A 676 -8.59 -37.55 3.79
N VAL A 677 -8.72 -36.73 2.76
CA VAL A 677 -8.69 -35.28 2.86
C VAL A 677 -10.10 -34.80 2.57
N GLU A 678 -10.75 -34.21 3.57
CA GLU A 678 -12.01 -33.50 3.39
C GLU A 678 -11.67 -32.02 3.23
N ILE A 679 -11.93 -31.48 2.03
CA ILE A 679 -11.77 -30.07 1.74
C ILE A 679 -13.15 -29.45 1.90
N GLU A 680 -13.39 -28.79 3.04
CA GLU A 680 -14.60 -28.00 3.22
C GLU A 680 -14.44 -26.64 2.49
N ARG A 681 -14.85 -26.62 1.22
CA ARG A 681 -15.31 -25.40 0.57
C ARG A 681 -16.70 -25.67 0.00
N CYS A 682 -17.68 -24.84 0.36
CA CYS A 682 -19.02 -24.83 -0.22
C CYS A 682 -19.66 -26.21 -0.42
N ARG A 683 -19.95 -26.98 0.64
CA ARG A 683 -20.82 -28.19 0.62
C ARG A 683 -20.78 -29.07 -0.66
N ILE A 684 -19.60 -29.37 -1.20
CA ILE A 684 -19.42 -30.44 -2.21
C ILE A 684 -18.91 -31.68 -1.49
N SER A 685 -19.82 -32.57 -1.09
CA SER A 685 -19.41 -33.90 -0.62
C SER A 685 -18.97 -34.74 -1.83
N SER A 686 -17.67 -35.00 -1.96
CA SER A 686 -17.18 -36.07 -2.86
C SER A 686 -16.31 -37.04 -2.07
N LYS A 687 -16.80 -38.27 -1.89
CA LYS A 687 -16.05 -39.37 -1.28
C LYS A 687 -15.23 -40.05 -2.37
N VAL A 688 -13.93 -39.79 -2.42
CA VAL A 688 -13.02 -40.58 -3.27
C VAL A 688 -12.51 -41.77 -2.47
N LYS A 689 -12.93 -42.98 -2.84
CA LYS A 689 -12.30 -44.23 -2.39
C LYS A 689 -11.30 -44.66 -3.46
N LYS A 690 -10.00 -44.56 -3.19
CA LYS A 690 -8.98 -45.34 -3.90
C LYS A 690 -8.30 -46.30 -2.93
N PRO A 691 -8.27 -47.61 -3.20
CA PRO A 691 -7.34 -48.50 -2.54
C PRO A 691 -5.92 -48.24 -3.06
N CYS A 692 -4.92 -48.29 -2.18
CA CYS A 692 -3.51 -48.13 -2.53
C CYS A 692 -3.05 -49.24 -3.50
N THR A 693 -2.22 -48.88 -4.48
CA THR A 693 -1.33 -49.80 -5.21
C THR A 693 0.07 -49.26 -5.17
#